data_AF-A0A6J8BMI6-F1
#
_entry.id   AF-A0A6J8BMI6-F1
#
_cell.length_a   1.000
_cell.length_b   1.000
_cell.length_c   1.000
_cell.angle_alpha   90.00
_cell.angle_beta   90.00
_cell.angle_gamma   90.00
#
_symmetry.space_group_name_H-M   'P 1'
#
loop_
_entity.id
_entity.type
_entity.pdbx_description
1 polymer ?
#
loop_
_entity_poly.entity_id
_entity_poly.type
_entity_poly.pdbx_seq_one_letter_code
_entity_poly.pdbx_strand_id
1 'polypeptide(L)'
;MEQHIEMIKKWLTINTVSEKVIPTGLTSSLKPQPSKNITVKPRPIGKKSKNCKYVLKILTCGPLFTELKNSIDIYLLQEHWLFHCQLKLLNDILHNYNCIGKAVDSNDPITPWRMPRGYGGTAILWKKDLDSIVTPLTIGNNRIQCIEINGDPNLIVISVYLPCKSSTNIQTEFQECIDLLNEIMTTYEQTHQIIIGGDFNEEIFGSNSSMRQKYIVTFMDEHRLCTKQVGKTFISANGSDCTAIDYILFQETFKESIINISKCEFTANISDHYPLLLSLDFEIPKSSNKKTEFKPKVKVKWDKADLSKYTEIINEGLLTSLQDMKTKDDIEKAIRNKKTAFYYWKVNGRPTDCLDPFLFEKKITTQELRKLCRVEAAQKRIQDRNEIIVASSSNKTLFYKLIKQQRGKLSRRIDELNVGDNIYNTPDQIMEGWKKHFGQLAENTLDENFDTNYLKITENEYKNIIEHCSKILDNLQLQYKKLLKQILSLNINVADPAVYLISGLLPTEAEIHLKILTMFGNITRANKKSSEWRLAERQLQIKSMDSNSWFIDMKKICIKYDLENPLSLLYNELSKGKWKKMTITAVHKYWTTRINEEIMYYSSMKYIPKSSFKVGKIHPLALSNSANQRDINRIPIRIKIATGTYILQTNRAVYNQNIVDPTCKLCDQAEETLSHFLLCCKALDQIRTPILKNIICKCSELLALQYTNIQLDILQLIINPFHYACSDESEIDISCKIEPLCRQLIHNLQ
;
A
#
# COMPACT_ATOMS: atom_id res chain seq x y z
N MET A 1 -1.77 0.85 -4.96
CA MET A 1 -1.70 1.52 -3.65
C MET A 1 -0.55 0.96 -2.79
N GLU A 2 -0.61 -0.29 -2.35
CA GLU A 2 0.54 -0.98 -1.68
C GLU A 2 1.84 -0.89 -2.49
N GLN A 3 1.74 -0.88 -3.82
CA GLN A 3 2.88 -0.75 -4.73
C GLN A 3 3.50 0.66 -4.78
N HIS A 4 2.72 1.73 -4.59
CA HIS A 4 3.27 3.10 -4.47
C HIS A 4 3.90 3.31 -3.10
N ILE A 5 3.33 2.73 -2.05
CA ILE A 5 3.92 2.72 -0.71
C ILE A 5 5.24 1.95 -0.73
N GLU A 6 5.32 0.79 -1.37
CA GLU A 6 6.57 0.05 -1.56
C GLU A 6 7.62 0.80 -2.40
N MET A 7 7.19 1.57 -3.40
CA MET A 7 8.09 2.37 -4.24
C MET A 7 8.66 3.58 -3.47
N ILE A 8 7.82 4.29 -2.70
CA ILE A 8 8.24 5.37 -1.80
C ILE A 8 9.14 4.80 -0.68
N LYS A 9 8.78 3.65 -0.09
CA LYS A 9 9.60 2.94 0.90
C LYS A 9 10.97 2.57 0.33
N LYS A 10 11.05 2.02 -0.89
CA LYS A 10 12.33 1.72 -1.55
C LYS A 10 13.16 2.97 -1.83
N TRP A 11 12.54 4.06 -2.27
CA TRP A 11 13.22 5.33 -2.49
C TRP A 11 13.78 5.91 -1.18
N LEU A 12 12.99 5.90 -0.09
CA LEU A 12 13.44 6.32 1.24
C LEU A 12 14.53 5.39 1.82
N THR A 13 14.44 4.09 1.56
CA THR A 13 15.43 3.09 2.03
C THR A 13 16.76 3.19 1.26
N ILE A 14 16.73 3.48 -0.05
CA ILE A 14 17.94 3.70 -0.86
C ILE A 14 18.67 4.97 -0.42
N ASN A 15 17.94 6.01 -0.02
CA ASN A 15 18.53 7.27 0.47
C ASN A 15 19.03 7.21 1.93
N THR A 16 18.79 6.10 2.65
CA THR A 16 19.23 5.91 4.06
C THR A 16 20.33 4.86 4.22
N VAL A 17 20.65 4.07 3.19
CA VAL A 17 21.70 3.05 3.26
C VAL A 17 22.90 3.47 2.40
N SER A 18 23.74 4.35 2.95
CA SER A 18 25.14 4.53 2.51
C SER A 18 26.13 4.43 3.68
N GLU A 19 25.88 3.56 4.65
CA GLU A 19 26.94 3.10 5.55
C GLU A 19 27.53 1.79 5.00
N LYS A 20 28.57 1.92 4.16
CA LYS A 20 29.53 0.84 3.93
C LYS A 20 30.89 1.23 4.53
N VAL A 21 31.24 0.48 5.57
CA VAL A 21 32.58 0.10 6.05
C VAL A 21 33.75 0.93 5.50
N ILE A 22 34.22 1.89 6.30
CA ILE A 22 35.51 2.55 6.13
C ILE A 22 36.60 1.57 6.63
N PRO A 23 37.68 1.31 5.87
CA PRO A 23 38.84 0.59 6.39
C PRO A 23 39.56 1.44 7.43
N THR A 24 39.71 0.93 8.65
CA THR A 24 40.48 1.55 9.72
C THR A 24 41.97 1.58 9.36
N GLY A 25 42.52 2.77 9.17
CA GLY A 25 43.96 2.97 9.03
C GLY A 25 44.34 4.44 8.94
N LEU A 26 44.54 5.09 10.09
CA LEU A 26 45.57 6.09 10.41
C LEU A 26 45.10 6.99 11.57
N THR A 27 45.74 6.79 12.71
CA THR A 27 45.65 7.60 13.92
C THR A 27 46.36 8.94 13.72
N SER A 28 45.67 10.06 13.98
CA SER A 28 46.34 11.26 14.49
C SER A 28 45.45 11.96 15.52
N SER A 29 46.14 12.43 16.55
CA SER A 29 45.68 12.93 17.84
C SER A 29 44.88 14.22 17.77
N LEU A 30 43.81 14.32 18.57
CA LEU A 30 43.40 15.52 19.34
C LEU A 30 42.26 15.12 20.31
N LYS A 31 42.50 15.26 21.63
CA LYS A 31 41.54 14.96 22.71
C LYS A 31 40.63 16.17 22.98
N PRO A 32 39.32 15.99 23.19
CA PRO A 32 38.50 16.91 23.98
C PRO A 32 38.28 16.38 25.40
N GLN A 33 38.21 17.30 26.38
CA GLN A 33 37.97 17.00 27.79
C GLN A 33 36.53 16.54 28.08
N PRO A 34 36.30 15.65 29.06
CA PRO A 34 34.95 15.26 29.46
C PRO A 34 34.35 16.21 30.51
N SER A 35 33.08 16.54 30.33
CA SER A 35 32.22 17.21 31.31
C SER A 35 31.80 16.24 32.43
N LYS A 36 31.60 16.81 33.63
CA LYS A 36 31.37 16.10 34.90
C LYS A 36 30.01 15.40 34.93
N ASN A 37 30.01 14.07 35.04
CA ASN A 37 28.83 13.28 35.41
C ASN A 37 28.74 13.15 36.94
N ILE A 38 27.60 13.59 37.49
CA ILE A 38 27.23 13.39 38.90
C ILE A 38 26.81 11.93 39.09
N THR A 39 27.58 11.17 39.85
CA THR A 39 27.29 9.78 40.21
C THR A 39 26.57 9.76 41.55
N VAL A 40 25.27 9.41 41.55
CA VAL A 40 24.51 9.13 42.78
C VAL A 40 24.80 7.67 43.19
N LYS A 41 25.32 7.47 44.40
CA LYS A 41 25.58 6.13 44.97
C LYS A 41 24.28 5.45 45.39
N PRO A 42 24.06 4.15 45.11
CA PRO A 42 22.91 3.41 45.61
C PRO A 42 23.10 3.00 47.08
N ARG A 43 22.03 3.09 47.88
CA ARG A 43 21.94 2.52 49.24
C ARG A 43 21.96 0.98 49.19
N PRO A 44 22.55 0.30 50.19
CA PRO A 44 22.58 -1.15 50.24
C PRO A 44 21.20 -1.68 50.64
N ILE A 45 20.56 -2.46 49.76
CA ILE A 45 19.34 -3.20 50.06
C ILE A 45 19.72 -4.64 50.38
N GLY A 46 19.27 -5.13 51.54
CA GLY A 46 19.50 -6.47 52.05
C GLY A 46 18.95 -7.56 51.13
N LYS A 47 19.54 -8.76 51.25
CA LYS A 47 19.25 -9.96 50.47
C LYS A 47 17.74 -10.27 50.41
N LYS A 48 17.06 -9.83 49.36
CA LYS A 48 15.79 -10.36 48.88
C LYS A 48 16.01 -10.96 47.49
N SER A 49 15.28 -12.03 47.18
CA SER A 49 15.20 -12.72 45.89
C SER A 49 15.42 -11.76 44.71
N LYS A 50 16.41 -12.04 43.85
CA LYS A 50 16.69 -11.26 42.63
C LYS A 50 15.52 -11.41 41.64
N ASN A 51 14.45 -10.63 41.79
CA ASN A 51 13.52 -10.38 40.70
C ASN A 51 14.21 -9.46 39.68
N CYS A 52 14.04 -9.75 38.38
CA CYS A 52 14.64 -8.95 37.32
C CYS A 52 13.76 -7.73 37.08
N LYS A 53 14.11 -6.60 37.68
CA LYS A 53 13.46 -5.32 37.39
C LYS A 53 13.66 -4.94 35.92
N TYR A 54 12.57 -4.66 35.21
CA TYR A 54 12.56 -4.28 33.82
C TYR A 54 12.04 -2.85 33.68
N VAL A 55 12.74 -2.00 32.92
CA VAL A 55 12.25 -0.65 32.63
C VAL A 55 11.40 -0.73 31.37
N LEU A 56 10.08 -0.72 31.54
CA LEU A 56 9.13 -0.73 30.43
C LEU A 56 8.99 0.69 29.87
N LYS A 57 9.20 0.84 28.56
CA LYS A 57 9.06 2.12 27.85
C LYS A 57 7.83 2.14 26.95
N ILE A 58 6.93 3.08 27.21
CA ILE A 58 5.69 3.30 26.46
C ILE A 58 5.76 4.67 25.79
N LEU A 59 5.51 4.74 24.47
CA LEU A 59 5.51 5.98 23.71
C LEU A 59 4.13 6.23 23.07
N THR A 60 3.53 7.39 23.28
CA THR A 60 2.40 7.86 22.46
C THR A 60 2.95 8.48 21.18
N CYS A 61 2.46 8.12 19.99
CA CYS A 61 3.03 8.71 18.76
C CYS A 61 2.04 8.84 17.60
N GLY A 62 2.29 9.85 16.75
CA GLY A 62 2.01 9.81 15.31
C GLY A 62 3.14 9.10 14.53
N PRO A 63 3.30 9.33 13.21
CA PRO A 63 4.14 8.50 12.32
C PRO A 63 5.67 8.69 12.45
N LEU A 64 6.26 8.51 13.65
CA LEU A 64 7.70 8.66 13.95
C LEU A 64 8.43 7.35 14.24
N PHE A 65 8.34 6.40 13.33
CA PHE A 65 8.87 5.07 13.57
C PHE A 65 10.39 4.94 13.43
N THR A 66 11.12 5.89 12.84
CA THR A 66 12.50 5.65 12.37
C THR A 66 13.61 5.95 13.37
N GLU A 67 13.51 7.01 14.17
CA GLU A 67 14.61 7.43 15.07
C GLU A 67 14.65 6.65 16.39
N LEU A 68 13.51 6.13 16.85
CA LEU A 68 13.40 5.41 18.12
C LEU A 68 13.37 3.88 17.96
N LYS A 69 13.74 3.37 16.78
CA LYS A 69 13.70 1.93 16.51
C LYS A 69 14.52 1.19 17.56
N ASN A 70 13.86 0.23 18.22
CA ASN A 70 14.39 -0.72 19.20
C ASN A 70 14.52 -0.22 20.66
N SER A 71 14.35 1.07 20.96
CA SER A 71 14.47 1.57 22.33
C SER A 71 13.15 1.61 23.11
N ILE A 72 12.02 1.50 22.42
CA ILE A 72 10.66 1.53 22.98
C ILE A 72 10.09 0.12 23.01
N ASP A 73 9.33 -0.23 24.04
CA ASP A 73 8.78 -1.58 24.16
C ASP A 73 7.33 -1.66 23.66
N ILE A 74 6.57 -0.58 23.89
CA ILE A 74 5.16 -0.45 23.50
C ILE A 74 4.92 0.92 22.87
N TYR A 75 4.27 0.96 21.71
CA TYR A 75 3.78 2.18 21.07
C TYR A 75 2.26 2.27 21.17
N LEU A 76 1.76 3.44 21.54
CA LEU A 76 0.34 3.81 21.49
C LEU A 76 0.17 4.77 20.31
N LEU A 77 -0.36 4.28 19.20
CA LEU A 77 -0.54 5.03 17.96
C LEU A 77 -1.98 5.53 17.86
N GLN A 78 -2.15 6.83 17.75
CA GLN A 78 -3.43 7.49 17.46
C GLN A 78 -3.41 7.98 16.02
N GLU A 79 -4.58 8.23 15.43
CA GLU A 79 -4.69 8.79 14.09
C GLU A 79 -3.77 8.06 13.09
N HIS A 80 -3.98 6.77 12.90
CA HIS A 80 -3.19 6.02 11.92
C HIS A 80 -3.74 6.16 10.49
N TRP A 81 -4.98 6.64 10.32
CA TRP A 81 -5.65 6.91 9.02
C TRP A 81 -5.67 5.70 8.06
N LEU A 82 -5.60 4.49 8.61
CA LEU A 82 -5.65 3.24 7.85
C LEU A 82 -7.07 2.70 7.85
N PHE A 83 -7.47 2.09 6.74
CA PHE A 83 -8.66 1.24 6.72
C PHE A 83 -8.44 -0.04 7.53
N HIS A 84 -9.52 -0.70 7.93
CA HIS A 84 -9.43 -1.97 8.65
C HIS A 84 -8.61 -3.02 7.86
N CYS A 85 -8.79 -3.10 6.54
CA CYS A 85 -8.04 -4.02 5.67
C CYS A 85 -6.53 -3.71 5.61
N GLN A 86 -6.14 -2.48 5.95
CA GLN A 86 -4.76 -1.99 5.88
C GLN A 86 -4.00 -2.08 7.21
N LEU A 87 -4.65 -2.43 8.32
CA LEU A 87 -3.99 -2.52 9.63
C LEU A 87 -2.77 -3.46 9.64
N LYS A 88 -2.74 -4.46 8.74
CA LYS A 88 -1.59 -5.35 8.56
C LYS A 88 -0.30 -4.59 8.15
N LEU A 89 -0.42 -3.43 7.50
CA LEU A 89 0.71 -2.59 7.12
C LEU A 89 1.51 -2.09 8.33
N LEU A 90 0.90 -1.97 9.52
CA LEU A 90 1.61 -1.59 10.74
C LEU A 90 2.67 -2.61 11.13
N ASN A 91 2.38 -3.91 10.97
CA ASN A 91 3.35 -4.99 11.19
C ASN A 91 4.50 -4.96 10.18
N ASP A 92 4.25 -4.45 8.96
CA ASP A 92 5.27 -4.34 7.93
C ASP A 92 6.21 -3.15 8.16
N ILE A 93 5.75 -2.08 8.81
CA ILE A 93 6.56 -0.90 9.13
C ILE A 93 7.55 -1.21 10.27
N LEU A 94 7.11 -1.97 11.27
CA LEU A 94 7.88 -2.36 12.44
C LEU A 94 7.95 -3.88 12.59
N HIS A 95 8.79 -4.53 11.77
CA HIS A 95 8.90 -6.00 11.69
C HIS A 95 9.21 -6.73 13.01
N ASN A 96 9.78 -6.06 14.02
CA ASN A 96 10.07 -6.61 15.35
C ASN A 96 8.93 -6.42 16.36
N TYR A 97 7.79 -5.92 15.91
CA TYR A 97 6.62 -5.65 16.73
C TYR A 97 5.45 -6.49 16.26
N ASN A 98 4.58 -6.82 17.21
CA ASN A 98 3.21 -7.24 16.95
C ASN A 98 2.30 -6.01 17.11
N CYS A 99 1.11 -6.06 16.52
CA CYS A 99 0.19 -4.93 16.49
C CYS A 99 -1.25 -5.42 16.66
N ILE A 100 -2.03 -4.67 17.43
CA ILE A 100 -3.49 -4.68 17.41
C ILE A 100 -3.98 -3.25 17.14
N GLY A 101 -4.99 -3.08 16.30
CA GLY A 101 -5.54 -1.76 16.03
C GLY A 101 -7.00 -1.82 15.60
N LYS A 102 -7.67 -0.69 15.72
CA LYS A 102 -9.05 -0.46 15.31
C LYS A 102 -9.08 0.76 14.40
N ALA A 103 -9.59 0.55 13.19
CA ALA A 103 -9.84 1.60 12.21
C ALA A 103 -11.29 2.06 12.30
N VAL A 104 -11.57 3.34 12.11
CA VAL A 104 -12.96 3.83 12.01
C VAL A 104 -13.63 3.31 10.74
N ASP A 105 -12.89 3.27 9.63
CA ASP A 105 -13.41 2.84 8.34
C ASP A 105 -13.20 1.33 8.10
N SER A 106 -14.31 0.60 8.12
CA SER A 106 -14.37 -0.83 7.78
C SER A 106 -14.41 -1.10 6.28
N ASN A 107 -14.72 -0.09 5.46
CA ASN A 107 -14.89 -0.25 4.02
C ASN A 107 -13.53 -0.36 3.32
N ASP A 108 -13.38 -1.39 2.47
CA ASP A 108 -12.26 -1.46 1.54
C ASP A 108 -12.43 -0.33 0.51
N PRO A 109 -11.42 0.52 0.26
CA PRO A 109 -11.51 1.56 -0.77
C PRO A 109 -11.60 0.94 -2.18
N ILE A 110 -12.82 0.60 -2.62
CA ILE A 110 -13.09 -0.07 -3.91
C ILE A 110 -12.92 0.90 -5.11
N THR A 111 -12.70 2.20 -4.93
CA THR A 111 -12.62 3.16 -6.05
C THR A 111 -11.33 4.02 -6.07
N PRO A 112 -10.61 4.10 -7.21
CA PRO A 112 -9.32 4.79 -7.32
C PRO A 112 -9.41 6.30 -7.63
N TRP A 113 -10.61 6.89 -7.70
CA TRP A 113 -10.79 8.26 -8.19
C TRP A 113 -10.25 9.35 -7.26
N ARG A 114 -10.13 9.04 -5.96
CA ARG A 114 -9.31 9.71 -4.94
C ARG A 114 -8.92 8.62 -3.96
N MET A 115 -7.67 8.49 -3.53
CA MET A 115 -7.36 7.60 -2.40
C MET A 115 -8.10 8.16 -1.19
N PRO A 116 -9.22 7.56 -0.72
CA PRO A 116 -9.76 8.01 0.54
C PRO A 116 -8.70 7.64 1.58
N ARG A 117 -8.35 8.57 2.46
CA ARG A 117 -7.59 8.24 3.67
C ARG A 117 -8.60 7.73 4.67
N GLY A 118 -8.25 6.69 5.44
CA GLY A 118 -9.08 6.31 6.57
C GLY A 118 -9.16 7.48 7.54
N TYR A 119 -10.23 7.57 8.32
CA TYR A 119 -10.42 8.61 9.33
C TYR A 119 -10.03 8.07 10.72
N GLY A 120 -9.19 8.81 11.46
CA GLY A 120 -8.81 8.48 12.83
C GLY A 120 -8.15 7.11 13.01
N GLY A 121 -8.63 6.35 13.99
CA GLY A 121 -8.16 5.01 14.36
C GLY A 121 -7.12 5.00 15.48
N THR A 122 -7.01 3.87 16.18
CA THR A 122 -6.03 3.66 17.26
C THR A 122 -5.36 2.30 17.12
N ALA A 123 -4.09 2.21 17.52
CA ALA A 123 -3.35 0.96 17.56
C ALA A 123 -2.40 0.90 18.75
N ILE A 124 -2.10 -0.32 19.17
CA ILE A 124 -1.05 -0.64 20.12
C ILE A 124 -0.08 -1.61 19.45
N LEU A 125 1.21 -1.26 19.47
CA LEU A 125 2.28 -2.11 18.98
C LEU A 125 3.18 -2.49 20.14
N TRP A 126 3.61 -3.75 20.25
CA TRP A 126 4.54 -4.21 21.28
C TRP A 126 5.66 -5.02 20.66
N LYS A 127 6.86 -4.97 21.27
CA LYS A 127 7.98 -5.82 20.84
C LYS A 127 7.58 -7.29 20.90
N LYS A 128 8.00 -8.07 19.91
CA LYS A 128 7.79 -9.52 19.87
C LYS A 128 8.40 -10.25 21.07
N ASP A 129 9.42 -9.68 21.71
CA ASP A 129 10.00 -10.24 22.94
C ASP A 129 9.01 -10.21 24.13
N LEU A 130 8.00 -9.34 24.09
CA LEU A 130 6.93 -9.26 25.09
C LEU A 130 5.73 -10.14 24.75
N ASP A 131 5.71 -10.83 23.60
CA ASP A 131 4.53 -11.55 23.11
C ASP A 131 4.05 -12.64 24.08
N SER A 132 4.96 -13.23 24.85
CA SER A 132 4.62 -14.26 25.85
C SER A 132 3.83 -13.74 27.07
N ILE A 133 3.81 -12.42 27.29
CA ILE A 133 3.15 -11.79 28.44
C ILE A 133 2.06 -10.79 28.03
N VAL A 134 1.96 -10.44 26.75
CA VAL A 134 0.97 -9.50 26.24
C VAL A 134 -0.24 -10.24 25.68
N THR A 135 -1.43 -9.90 26.17
CA THR A 135 -2.71 -10.41 25.66
C THR A 135 -3.51 -9.25 25.08
N PRO A 136 -3.77 -9.24 23.76
CA PRO A 136 -4.63 -8.21 23.17
C PRO A 136 -6.08 -8.36 23.63
N LEU A 137 -6.69 -7.27 24.11
CA LEU A 137 -8.08 -7.27 24.55
C LEU A 137 -9.00 -6.82 23.42
N THR A 138 -10.15 -7.49 23.29
CA THR A 138 -11.18 -7.15 22.29
C THR A 138 -12.05 -5.96 22.71
N ILE A 139 -11.97 -5.56 23.98
CA ILE A 139 -12.73 -4.45 24.59
C ILE A 139 -12.29 -3.11 23.98
N GLY A 140 -13.16 -2.11 24.02
CA GLY A 140 -12.96 -0.78 23.44
C GLY A 140 -13.67 -0.60 22.09
N ASN A 141 -13.50 0.57 21.48
CA ASN A 141 -14.12 0.94 20.20
C ASN A 141 -13.05 1.47 19.21
N ASN A 142 -13.44 2.09 18.10
CA ASN A 142 -12.47 2.60 17.11
C ASN A 142 -11.56 3.74 17.63
N ARG A 143 -11.82 4.24 18.84
CA ARG A 143 -11.11 5.32 19.53
C ARG A 143 -10.33 4.82 20.77
N ILE A 144 -10.55 3.57 21.19
CA ILE A 144 -9.99 2.98 22.42
C ILE A 144 -9.54 1.55 22.13
N GLN A 145 -8.24 1.30 22.25
CA GLN A 145 -7.65 -0.04 22.12
C GLN A 145 -6.91 -0.41 23.42
N CYS A 146 -7.02 -1.67 23.84
CA CYS A 146 -6.41 -2.14 25.08
C CYS A 146 -5.53 -3.37 24.85
N ILE A 147 -4.50 -3.53 25.67
CA ILE A 147 -3.75 -4.77 25.87
C ILE A 147 -3.60 -5.03 27.37
N GLU A 148 -3.56 -6.30 27.75
CA GLU A 148 -3.18 -6.76 29.07
C GLU A 148 -1.73 -7.25 29.05
N ILE A 149 -0.97 -6.95 30.10
CA ILE A 149 0.42 -7.36 30.29
C ILE A 149 0.51 -8.09 31.62
N ASN A 150 0.82 -9.38 31.56
CA ASN A 150 0.98 -10.23 32.73
C ASN A 150 2.26 -9.84 33.48
N GLY A 151 2.12 -9.51 34.76
CA GLY A 151 3.18 -8.95 35.61
C GLY A 151 2.84 -9.03 37.10
N ASP A 152 3.70 -8.44 37.92
CA ASP A 152 3.41 -8.22 39.35
C ASP A 152 3.53 -6.72 39.68
N PRO A 153 2.40 -5.99 39.73
CA PRO A 153 1.03 -6.42 39.42
C PRO A 153 0.78 -6.57 37.91
N ASN A 154 -0.33 -7.22 37.52
CA ASN A 154 -0.78 -7.20 36.13
C ASN A 154 -1.11 -5.77 35.68
N LEU A 155 -0.89 -5.47 34.40
CA LEU A 155 -1.01 -4.12 33.85
C LEU A 155 -1.93 -4.11 32.64
N ILE A 156 -2.89 -3.18 32.60
CA ILE A 156 -3.64 -2.83 31.39
C ILE A 156 -3.07 -1.54 30.82
N VAL A 157 -2.79 -1.58 29.52
CA VAL A 157 -2.36 -0.40 28.76
C VAL A 157 -3.44 -0.07 27.73
N ILE A 158 -3.94 1.17 27.81
CA ILE A 158 -5.03 1.67 26.98
C ILE A 158 -4.49 2.79 26.08
N SER A 159 -4.71 2.67 24.78
CA SER A 159 -4.48 3.73 23.78
C SER A 159 -5.79 4.43 23.48
N VAL A 160 -5.83 5.76 23.65
CA VAL A 160 -7.03 6.58 23.41
C VAL A 160 -6.81 7.63 22.34
N TYR A 161 -7.83 7.88 21.53
CA TYR A 161 -7.92 9.02 20.60
C TYR A 161 -9.33 9.59 20.69
N LEU A 162 -9.59 10.46 21.66
CA LEU A 162 -10.94 10.97 21.91
C LEU A 162 -11.41 11.91 20.77
N PRO A 163 -12.72 12.06 20.53
CA PRO A 163 -13.22 12.95 19.47
C PRO A 163 -12.71 14.40 19.58
N CYS A 164 -12.23 14.98 18.46
CA CYS A 164 -11.83 16.39 18.31
C CYS A 164 -13.00 17.36 18.57
N LYS A 165 -12.93 18.68 18.29
CA LYS A 165 -14.05 19.66 18.50
C LYS A 165 -14.90 19.94 17.23
N SER A 166 -14.61 19.30 16.10
CA SER A 166 -15.09 19.71 14.76
C SER A 166 -16.28 18.94 14.14
N SER A 167 -16.71 17.81 14.68
CA SER A 167 -17.92 17.05 14.27
C SER A 167 -19.23 17.51 14.94
N THR A 168 -20.39 17.08 14.40
CA THR A 168 -21.73 17.51 14.82
C THR A 168 -22.29 16.80 16.07
N ASN A 169 -21.86 15.56 16.37
CA ASN A 169 -22.37 14.73 17.50
C ASN A 169 -21.34 14.57 18.63
N ILE A 170 -20.49 15.56 18.76
CA ILE A 170 -19.15 15.35 19.31
C ILE A 170 -19.06 15.35 20.82
N GLN A 171 -20.06 15.89 21.50
CA GLN A 171 -20.15 15.80 22.95
C GLN A 171 -20.63 14.41 23.37
N THR A 172 -21.61 13.87 22.63
CA THR A 172 -22.13 12.51 22.86
C THR A 172 -21.07 11.47 22.58
N GLU A 173 -20.41 11.51 21.41
CA GLU A 173 -19.32 10.56 21.09
C GLU A 173 -18.17 10.63 22.10
N PHE A 174 -17.87 11.83 22.60
CA PHE A 174 -16.83 12.03 23.61
C PHE A 174 -17.25 11.41 24.94
N GLN A 175 -18.48 11.66 25.39
CA GLN A 175 -19.04 11.08 26.60
C GLN A 175 -19.11 9.55 26.52
N GLU A 176 -19.56 8.99 25.40
CA GLU A 176 -19.57 7.54 25.17
C GLU A 176 -18.17 6.91 25.30
N CYS A 177 -17.12 7.62 24.88
CA CYS A 177 -15.74 7.16 25.08
C CYS A 177 -15.34 7.20 26.56
N ILE A 178 -15.75 8.24 27.31
CA ILE A 178 -15.49 8.32 28.76
C ILE A 178 -16.26 7.24 29.52
N ASP A 179 -17.52 6.99 29.18
CA ASP A 179 -18.36 5.94 29.77
C ASP A 179 -17.74 4.55 29.52
N LEU A 180 -17.20 4.32 28.32
CA LEU A 180 -16.48 3.08 28.01
C LEU A 180 -15.16 2.95 28.78
N LEU A 181 -14.44 4.05 29.02
CA LEU A 181 -13.26 4.04 29.90
C LEU A 181 -13.66 3.73 31.34
N ASN A 182 -14.76 4.31 31.86
CA ASN A 182 -15.34 4.00 33.17
C ASN A 182 -15.67 2.51 33.31
N GLU A 183 -16.28 1.90 32.28
CA GLU A 183 -16.58 0.46 32.25
C GLU A 183 -15.30 -0.39 32.34
N ILE A 184 -14.27 -0.05 31.55
CA ILE A 184 -12.98 -0.74 31.58
C ILE A 184 -12.32 -0.59 32.95
N MET A 185 -12.28 0.62 33.51
CA MET A 185 -11.71 0.88 34.82
C MET A 185 -12.42 0.07 35.90
N THR A 186 -13.75 0.15 36.00
CA THR A 186 -14.55 -0.60 36.97
C THR A 186 -14.34 -2.11 36.87
N THR A 187 -14.14 -2.62 35.66
CA THR A 187 -13.93 -4.05 35.41
C THR A 187 -12.58 -4.55 35.92
N TYR A 188 -11.52 -3.74 35.81
CA TYR A 188 -10.14 -4.22 35.96
C TYR A 188 -9.35 -3.55 37.09
N GLU A 189 -9.81 -2.43 37.65
CA GLU A 189 -9.05 -1.64 38.64
C GLU A 189 -8.75 -2.41 39.93
N GLN A 190 -9.52 -3.45 40.24
CA GLN A 190 -9.31 -4.29 41.42
C GLN A 190 -8.23 -5.35 41.22
N THR A 191 -7.98 -5.76 39.98
CA THR A 191 -7.09 -6.89 39.63
C THR A 191 -5.84 -6.46 38.87
N HIS A 192 -5.85 -5.25 38.29
CA HIS A 192 -4.80 -4.73 37.44
C HIS A 192 -4.45 -3.31 37.84
N GLN A 193 -3.21 -2.92 37.58
CA GLN A 193 -2.88 -1.51 37.43
C GLN A 193 -3.24 -1.06 36.02
N ILE A 194 -3.63 0.19 35.85
CA ILE A 194 -4.10 0.73 34.57
C ILE A 194 -3.31 1.98 34.18
N ILE A 195 -2.83 1.99 32.94
CA ILE A 195 -2.21 3.13 32.27
C ILE A 195 -3.02 3.46 31.02
N ILE A 196 -3.39 4.73 30.88
CA ILE A 196 -4.13 5.27 29.74
C ILE A 196 -3.25 6.32 29.07
N GLY A 197 -2.94 6.15 27.79
CA GLY A 197 -2.10 7.08 27.04
C GLY A 197 -2.69 7.41 25.67
N GLY A 198 -2.55 8.66 25.24
CA GLY A 198 -2.93 9.08 23.89
C GLY A 198 -3.46 10.50 23.85
N ASP A 199 -4.22 10.80 22.80
CA ASP A 199 -4.79 12.12 22.53
C ASP A 199 -6.21 12.22 23.09
N PHE A 200 -6.37 13.05 24.10
CA PHE A 200 -7.64 13.32 24.77
C PHE A 200 -8.44 14.44 24.10
N ASN A 201 -7.87 15.15 23.12
CA ASN A 201 -8.51 16.26 22.40
C ASN A 201 -9.11 17.35 23.32
N GLU A 202 -8.58 17.49 24.54
CA GLU A 202 -8.99 18.50 25.52
C GLU A 202 -7.87 18.79 26.52
N GLU A 203 -7.78 20.05 26.97
CA GLU A 203 -6.80 20.44 27.99
C GLU A 203 -7.33 20.15 29.41
N ILE A 204 -6.69 19.22 30.12
CA ILE A 204 -7.10 18.82 31.48
C ILE A 204 -6.82 19.93 32.49
N PHE A 205 -5.73 20.68 32.32
CA PHE A 205 -5.30 21.75 33.25
C PHE A 205 -5.64 23.16 32.76
N GLY A 206 -6.54 23.31 31.78
CA GLY A 206 -6.94 24.60 31.24
C GLY A 206 -7.75 25.43 32.25
N SER A 207 -7.65 26.76 32.18
CA SER A 207 -8.46 27.68 33.00
C SER A 207 -9.94 27.70 32.60
N ASN A 208 -10.25 27.25 31.38
CA ASN A 208 -11.60 27.29 30.81
C ASN A 208 -12.28 25.93 31.00
N SER A 209 -13.27 25.87 31.89
CA SER A 209 -14.05 24.66 32.19
C SER A 209 -14.99 24.27 31.05
N SER A 210 -14.48 23.52 30.07
CA SER A 210 -15.33 22.87 29.06
C SER A 210 -16.07 21.67 29.67
N MET A 211 -17.22 21.30 29.10
CA MET A 211 -17.94 20.08 29.54
C MET A 211 -17.08 18.81 29.41
N ARG A 212 -16.21 18.74 28.39
CA ARG A 212 -15.29 17.61 28.18
C ARG A 212 -14.21 17.55 29.22
N GLN A 213 -13.66 18.70 29.59
CA GLN A 213 -12.70 18.79 30.69
C GLN A 213 -13.36 18.30 31.97
N LYS A 214 -14.61 18.67 32.23
CA LYS A 214 -15.37 18.14 33.38
C LYS A 214 -15.51 16.63 33.31
N TYR A 215 -15.87 16.06 32.17
CA TYR A 215 -15.95 14.59 32.02
C TYR A 215 -14.61 13.90 32.32
N ILE A 216 -13.50 14.41 31.79
CA ILE A 216 -12.18 13.83 32.07
C ILE A 216 -11.79 13.99 33.54
N VAL A 217 -12.00 15.17 34.13
CA VAL A 217 -11.65 15.44 35.53
C VAL A 217 -12.48 14.59 36.48
N THR A 218 -13.79 14.49 36.25
CA THR A 218 -14.67 13.59 37.02
C THR A 218 -14.21 12.13 36.89
N PHE A 219 -13.93 11.67 35.67
CA PHE A 219 -13.39 10.33 35.42
C PHE A 219 -12.07 10.08 36.18
N MET A 220 -11.17 11.07 36.20
CA MET A 220 -9.91 10.99 36.91
C MET A 220 -10.11 10.93 38.43
N ASP A 221 -11.01 11.75 38.97
CA ASP A 221 -11.32 11.78 40.41
C ASP A 221 -11.97 10.47 40.88
N GLU A 222 -12.93 9.94 40.11
CA GLU A 222 -13.65 8.69 40.40
C GLU A 222 -12.69 7.50 40.49
N HIS A 223 -11.75 7.39 39.56
CA HIS A 223 -10.80 6.27 39.49
C HIS A 223 -9.41 6.58 40.08
N ARG A 224 -9.25 7.70 40.79
CA ARG A 224 -7.99 8.15 41.41
C ARG A 224 -6.81 8.12 40.42
N LEU A 225 -7.05 8.63 39.21
CA LEU A 225 -6.05 8.73 38.17
C LEU A 225 -5.23 10.01 38.32
N CYS A 226 -3.93 9.88 38.17
CA CYS A 226 -2.97 10.96 38.18
C CYS A 226 -2.31 11.12 36.80
N THR A 227 -1.78 12.30 36.52
CA THR A 227 -0.90 12.55 35.36
C THR A 227 0.17 13.57 35.70
N LYS A 228 1.20 13.67 34.86
CA LYS A 228 2.29 14.66 34.99
C LYS A 228 2.18 15.67 33.87
N GLN A 229 2.16 16.96 34.21
CA GLN A 229 2.19 18.02 33.21
C GLN A 229 3.56 18.04 32.50
N VAL A 230 3.54 17.91 31.17
CA VAL A 230 4.74 17.83 30.31
C VAL A 230 4.85 18.99 29.31
N GLY A 231 4.02 20.02 29.49
CA GLY A 231 3.91 21.15 28.58
C GLY A 231 2.97 20.88 27.41
N LYS A 232 3.03 21.74 26.40
CA LYS A 232 2.20 21.67 25.19
C LYS A 232 2.68 20.52 24.30
N THR A 233 1.74 19.69 23.86
CA THR A 233 1.98 18.48 23.07
C THR A 233 1.47 18.60 21.65
N PHE A 234 0.54 19.51 21.38
CA PHE A 234 0.02 19.80 20.05
C PHE A 234 0.43 21.21 19.61
N ILE A 235 0.79 21.36 18.35
CA ILE A 235 1.01 22.64 17.67
C ILE A 235 0.22 22.60 16.35
N SER A 236 -0.75 23.50 16.20
CA SER A 236 -1.52 23.61 14.97
C SER A 236 -0.61 23.85 13.75
N ALA A 237 -1.01 23.38 12.57
CA ALA A 237 -0.19 23.46 11.36
C ALA A 237 0.22 24.90 10.95
N ASN A 238 -0.53 25.91 11.38
CA ASN A 238 -0.22 27.33 11.18
C ASN A 238 0.66 27.93 12.30
N GLY A 239 0.99 27.15 13.33
CA GLY A 239 1.78 27.55 14.50
C GLY A 239 1.08 28.52 15.46
N SER A 240 -0.22 28.81 15.27
CA SER A 240 -0.92 29.80 16.08
C SER A 240 -1.38 29.26 17.43
N ASP A 241 -1.76 27.98 17.48
CA ASP A 241 -2.37 27.36 18.63
C ASP A 241 -1.47 26.22 19.11
N CYS A 242 -1.15 26.25 20.39
CA CYS A 242 -0.37 25.19 21.00
C CYS A 242 -1.04 24.79 22.32
N THR A 243 -1.46 23.53 22.41
CA THR A 243 -2.25 22.99 23.53
C THR A 243 -1.61 21.74 24.10
N ALA A 244 -1.97 21.40 25.33
CA ALA A 244 -1.63 20.11 25.95
C ALA A 244 -2.84 19.20 25.86
N ILE A 245 -2.89 18.33 24.85
CA ILE A 245 -4.03 17.41 24.63
C ILE A 245 -3.64 15.93 24.69
N ASP A 246 -2.33 15.64 24.68
CA ASP A 246 -1.82 14.29 24.85
C ASP A 246 -1.45 14.08 26.32
N TYR A 247 -1.93 12.98 26.89
CA TYR A 247 -1.71 12.67 28.31
C TYR A 247 -1.35 11.20 28.51
N ILE A 248 -0.69 10.95 29.64
CA ILE A 248 -0.51 9.61 30.19
C ILE A 248 -1.12 9.64 31.60
N LEU A 249 -2.29 9.03 31.75
CA LEU A 249 -2.97 8.84 33.02
C LEU A 249 -2.57 7.48 33.62
N PHE A 250 -2.40 7.44 34.93
CA PHE A 250 -2.08 6.21 35.67
C PHE A 250 -2.72 6.26 37.05
N GLN A 251 -3.08 5.11 37.60
CA GLN A 251 -3.65 5.05 38.95
C GLN A 251 -2.65 5.56 40.00
N GLU A 252 -3.14 6.31 40.99
CA GLU A 252 -2.29 6.87 42.05
C GLU A 252 -1.49 5.80 42.80
N THR A 253 -2.06 4.60 42.98
CA THR A 253 -1.39 3.43 43.57
C THR A 253 -0.14 2.99 42.81
N PHE A 254 -0.02 3.35 41.53
CA PHE A 254 1.09 2.98 40.67
C PHE A 254 2.18 4.07 40.56
N LYS A 255 1.99 5.20 41.23
CA LYS A 255 2.86 6.39 41.11
C LYS A 255 4.32 6.10 41.43
N GLU A 256 4.61 5.22 42.38
CA GLU A 256 5.98 4.87 42.78
C GLU A 256 6.73 4.05 41.71
N SER A 257 6.00 3.34 40.85
CA SER A 257 6.56 2.58 39.73
C SER A 257 6.89 3.48 38.53
N ILE A 258 6.31 4.67 38.45
CA ILE A 258 6.56 5.62 37.36
C ILE A 258 7.93 6.28 37.56
N ILE A 259 8.88 5.95 36.69
CA ILE A 259 10.25 6.52 36.73
C ILE A 259 10.24 7.93 36.13
N ASN A 260 9.66 8.08 34.95
CA ASN A 260 9.59 9.37 34.27
C ASN A 260 8.47 9.41 33.22
N ILE A 261 7.86 10.58 33.07
CA ILE A 261 7.04 10.95 31.93
C ILE A 261 7.63 12.23 31.35
N SER A 262 7.94 12.22 30.06
CA SER A 262 8.56 13.35 29.35
C SER A 262 8.04 13.48 27.92
N LYS A 263 7.87 14.73 27.48
CA LYS A 263 7.66 15.06 26.07
C LYS A 263 8.96 14.84 25.29
N CYS A 264 8.87 14.21 24.12
CA CYS A 264 10.01 13.96 23.25
C CYS A 264 10.02 14.94 22.06
N GLU A 265 11.11 15.67 21.90
CA GLU A 265 11.30 16.61 20.79
C GLU A 265 12.25 16.00 19.77
N PHE A 266 11.76 15.79 18.55
CA PHE A 266 12.53 15.23 17.44
C PHE A 266 12.69 16.27 16.35
N THR A 267 13.88 16.37 15.77
CA THR A 267 14.16 17.27 14.64
C THR A 267 13.40 16.86 13.38
N ALA A 268 13.07 15.58 13.24
CA ALA A 268 12.31 15.03 12.12
C ALA A 268 10.83 14.77 12.48
N ASN A 269 10.26 15.50 13.45
CA ASN A 269 8.84 15.33 13.76
C ASN A 269 7.96 15.81 12.61
N ILE A 270 7.28 14.88 11.94
CA ILE A 270 6.36 15.17 10.84
C ILE A 270 4.89 15.30 11.29
N SER A 271 4.61 15.11 12.57
CA SER A 271 3.30 15.33 13.18
C SER A 271 3.26 16.70 13.86
N ASP A 272 2.06 17.26 13.90
CA ASP A 272 1.64 18.36 14.77
C ASP A 272 1.60 17.99 16.26
N HIS A 273 1.70 16.70 16.61
CA HIS A 273 1.81 16.21 17.99
C HIS A 273 3.25 15.85 18.35
N TYR A 274 3.63 16.12 19.60
CA TYR A 274 4.85 15.64 20.24
C TYR A 274 4.59 14.34 20.99
N PRO A 275 5.39 13.29 20.73
CA PRO A 275 5.31 12.04 21.47
C PRO A 275 5.54 12.21 22.98
N LEU A 276 4.82 11.45 23.80
CA LEU A 276 5.09 11.32 25.23
C LEU A 276 5.74 9.98 25.52
N LEU A 277 6.86 10.01 26.23
CA LEU A 277 7.57 8.83 26.71
C LEU A 277 7.31 8.62 28.20
N LEU A 278 6.72 7.47 28.52
CA LEU A 278 6.66 6.93 29.87
C LEU A 278 7.75 5.87 30.04
N SER A 279 8.48 5.96 31.13
CA SER A 279 9.37 4.91 31.65
C SER A 279 8.89 4.50 33.02
N LEU A 280 8.74 3.20 33.26
CA LEU A 280 8.28 2.66 34.53
C LEU A 280 9.04 1.39 34.93
N ASP A 281 9.14 1.15 36.24
CA ASP A 281 9.70 -0.07 36.83
C ASP A 281 8.60 -1.13 36.85
N PHE A 282 8.78 -2.21 36.09
CA PHE A 282 7.82 -3.29 35.95
C PHE A 282 8.48 -4.64 36.22
N GLU A 283 7.88 -5.45 37.08
CA GLU A 283 8.35 -6.81 37.33
C GLU A 283 7.67 -7.77 36.35
N ILE A 284 8.44 -8.21 35.35
CA ILE A 284 8.00 -9.26 34.43
C ILE A 284 8.07 -10.60 35.18
N PRO A 285 7.03 -11.46 35.11
CA PRO A 285 7.06 -12.76 35.76
C PRO A 285 8.26 -13.52 35.21
N LYS A 286 9.06 -14.13 36.08
CA LYS A 286 10.11 -15.04 35.64
C LYS A 286 9.43 -16.15 34.88
N SER A 287 9.47 -16.09 33.54
CA SER A 287 8.94 -17.16 32.72
C SER A 287 9.62 -18.43 33.21
N SER A 288 8.83 -19.40 33.66
CA SER A 288 9.37 -20.74 33.86
C SER A 288 9.96 -21.11 32.51
N ASN A 289 11.29 -21.22 32.45
CA ASN A 289 12.11 -21.24 31.23
C ASN A 289 11.85 -22.44 30.29
N LYS A 290 10.64 -23.02 30.31
CA LYS A 290 10.09 -23.75 29.18
C LYS A 290 9.84 -22.73 28.07
N LYS A 291 10.92 -22.31 27.40
CA LYS A 291 10.83 -21.96 25.98
C LYS A 291 10.20 -23.18 25.32
N THR A 292 8.88 -23.17 25.16
CA THR A 292 8.24 -23.99 24.14
C THR A 292 8.89 -23.52 22.87
N GLU A 293 9.85 -24.31 22.35
CA GLU A 293 10.37 -24.11 21.01
C GLU A 293 9.16 -23.85 20.13
N PHE A 294 9.14 -22.65 19.55
CA PHE A 294 8.12 -22.27 18.61
C PHE A 294 8.29 -23.22 17.43
N LYS A 295 7.60 -24.37 17.43
CA LYS A 295 7.64 -25.32 16.33
C LYS A 295 7.11 -24.54 15.13
N PRO A 296 7.96 -24.17 14.16
CA PRO A 296 7.49 -23.45 12.99
C PRO A 296 6.37 -24.28 12.38
N LYS A 297 5.22 -23.67 12.08
CA LYS A 297 4.09 -24.34 11.43
C LYS A 297 4.65 -25.21 10.32
N VAL A 298 4.60 -26.54 10.52
CA VAL A 298 5.24 -27.50 9.63
C VAL A 298 4.66 -27.28 8.25
N LYS A 299 5.49 -26.80 7.31
CA LYS A 299 5.12 -26.79 5.90
C LYS A 299 4.84 -28.24 5.51
N VAL A 300 3.60 -28.53 5.13
CA VAL A 300 3.19 -29.82 4.59
C VAL A 300 4.12 -30.16 3.42
N LYS A 301 4.85 -31.27 3.56
CA LYS A 301 5.72 -31.81 2.52
C LYS A 301 4.87 -32.63 1.56
N TRP A 302 4.31 -31.96 0.56
CA TRP A 302 3.40 -32.56 -0.44
C TRP A 302 4.02 -33.74 -1.19
N ASP A 303 5.35 -33.77 -1.31
CA ASP A 303 6.14 -34.86 -1.89
C ASP A 303 6.05 -36.17 -1.09
N LYS A 304 5.64 -36.11 0.18
CA LYS A 304 5.43 -37.28 1.05
C LYS A 304 3.96 -37.53 1.39
N ALA A 305 3.06 -36.72 0.86
CA ALA A 305 1.63 -36.93 1.06
C ALA A 305 1.18 -38.12 0.22
N ASP A 306 0.48 -39.06 0.86
CA ASP A 306 -0.16 -40.17 0.16
C ASP A 306 -1.28 -39.62 -0.73
N LEU A 307 -1.02 -39.60 -2.03
CA LEU A 307 -1.91 -39.01 -3.01
C LEU A 307 -3.24 -39.79 -3.09
N SER A 308 -3.22 -41.10 -2.88
CA SER A 308 -4.42 -41.93 -2.89
C SER A 308 -5.29 -41.60 -1.68
N LYS A 309 -4.69 -41.54 -0.49
CA LYS A 309 -5.40 -41.16 0.73
C LYS A 309 -5.92 -39.72 0.67
N TYR A 310 -5.15 -38.80 0.09
CA TYR A 310 -5.62 -37.43 -0.14
C TYR A 310 -6.78 -37.38 -1.12
N THR A 311 -6.73 -38.14 -2.21
CA THR A 311 -7.82 -38.22 -3.20
C THR A 311 -9.07 -38.84 -2.59
N GLU A 312 -8.91 -39.84 -1.74
CA GLU A 312 -10.00 -40.45 -0.97
C GLU A 312 -10.63 -39.44 -0.01
N ILE A 313 -9.83 -38.72 0.79
CA ILE A 313 -10.31 -37.65 1.69
C ILE A 313 -10.97 -36.51 0.91
N ILE A 314 -10.43 -36.14 -0.26
CA ILE A 314 -11.01 -35.12 -1.14
C ILE A 314 -12.34 -35.59 -1.73
N ASN A 315 -12.42 -36.84 -2.17
CA ASN A 315 -13.65 -37.41 -2.74
C ASN A 315 -14.70 -37.61 -1.66
N GLU A 316 -14.30 -38.06 -0.48
CA GLU A 316 -15.15 -38.16 0.70
C GLU A 316 -15.63 -36.77 1.09
N GLY A 317 -14.74 -35.78 1.20
CA GLY A 317 -15.10 -34.37 1.45
C GLY A 317 -15.92 -33.72 0.33
N LEU A 318 -15.78 -34.13 -0.93
CA LEU A 318 -16.62 -33.70 -2.05
C LEU A 318 -18.00 -34.35 -1.99
N LEU A 319 -18.09 -35.62 -1.62
CA LEU A 319 -19.34 -36.34 -1.37
C LEU A 319 -20.08 -35.76 -0.15
N THR A 320 -19.35 -35.46 0.93
CA THR A 320 -19.87 -34.77 2.11
C THR A 320 -20.25 -33.33 1.76
N SER A 321 -19.49 -32.61 0.92
CA SER A 321 -19.81 -31.24 0.46
C SER A 321 -20.98 -31.20 -0.53
N LEU A 322 -21.17 -32.26 -1.32
CA LEU A 322 -22.35 -32.48 -2.16
C LEU A 322 -23.59 -32.81 -1.29
N GLN A 323 -23.40 -33.46 -0.15
CA GLN A 323 -24.43 -33.69 0.88
C GLN A 323 -24.67 -32.47 1.79
N ASP A 324 -23.66 -31.62 2.00
CA ASP A 324 -23.69 -30.33 2.73
C ASP A 324 -24.05 -29.15 1.82
N MET A 325 -24.51 -29.40 0.58
CA MET A 325 -24.98 -28.31 -0.27
C MET A 325 -26.25 -27.69 0.32
N LYS A 326 -26.06 -26.52 0.94
CA LYS A 326 -27.05 -25.49 1.26
C LYS A 326 -28.46 -26.02 1.45
N THR A 327 -28.69 -26.50 2.66
CA THR A 327 -29.93 -27.13 3.07
C THR A 327 -31.09 -26.13 2.97
N LYS A 328 -32.30 -26.66 2.96
CA LYS A 328 -33.53 -25.88 3.18
C LYS A 328 -33.40 -24.96 4.40
N ASP A 329 -32.64 -25.37 5.42
CA ASP A 329 -32.37 -24.58 6.62
C ASP A 329 -31.54 -23.32 6.34
N ASP A 330 -30.60 -23.35 5.38
CA ASP A 330 -29.84 -22.17 4.97
C ASP A 330 -30.72 -21.12 4.29
N ILE A 331 -31.68 -21.57 3.48
CA ILE A 331 -32.68 -20.69 2.86
C ILE A 331 -33.59 -20.11 3.93
N GLU A 332 -34.07 -20.93 4.87
CA GLU A 332 -34.87 -20.46 5.99
C GLU A 332 -34.11 -19.47 6.89
N LYS A 333 -32.82 -19.71 7.12
CA LYS A 333 -31.92 -18.78 7.83
C LYS A 333 -31.76 -17.47 7.06
N ALA A 334 -31.52 -17.52 5.75
CA ALA A 334 -31.41 -16.31 4.94
C ALA A 334 -32.74 -15.53 4.84
N ILE A 335 -33.88 -16.22 4.83
CA ILE A 335 -35.21 -15.59 4.94
C ILE A 335 -35.34 -14.86 6.28
N ARG A 336 -34.95 -15.50 7.39
CA ARG A 336 -34.95 -14.88 8.73
C ARG A 336 -34.04 -13.65 8.79
N ASN A 337 -32.82 -13.75 8.27
CA ASN A 337 -31.86 -12.65 8.21
C ASN A 337 -32.40 -11.49 7.37
N LYS A 338 -32.95 -11.77 6.18
CA LYS A 338 -33.57 -10.75 5.33
C LYS A 338 -34.75 -10.07 6.01
N LYS A 339 -35.62 -10.81 6.71
CA LYS A 339 -36.76 -10.24 7.45
C LYS A 339 -36.27 -9.31 8.57
N THR A 340 -35.23 -9.73 9.29
CA THR A 340 -34.61 -8.96 10.37
C THR A 340 -33.98 -7.66 9.84
N ALA A 341 -33.14 -7.75 8.81
CA ALA A 341 -32.54 -6.59 8.17
C ALA A 341 -33.60 -5.64 7.56
N PHE A 342 -34.67 -6.19 6.98
CA PHE A 342 -35.79 -5.39 6.48
C PHE A 342 -36.55 -4.68 7.59
N TYR A 343 -36.76 -5.33 8.73
CA TYR A 343 -37.38 -4.73 9.91
C TYR A 343 -36.53 -3.56 10.42
N TYR A 344 -35.22 -3.77 10.61
CA TYR A 344 -34.30 -2.71 11.05
C TYR A 344 -34.25 -1.54 10.07
N TRP A 345 -34.16 -1.79 8.77
CA TRP A 345 -34.25 -0.74 7.76
C TRP A 345 -35.59 0.03 7.82
N LYS A 346 -36.70 -0.65 8.12
CA LYS A 346 -38.03 -0.03 8.21
C LYS A 346 -38.19 0.84 9.45
N VAL A 347 -37.74 0.37 10.63
CA VAL A 347 -37.88 1.13 11.89
C VAL A 347 -36.93 2.32 11.97
N ASN A 348 -35.79 2.27 11.28
CA ASN A 348 -34.84 3.39 11.17
C ASN A 348 -35.19 4.38 10.04
N GLY A 349 -36.48 4.55 9.71
CA GLY A 349 -36.92 5.61 8.79
C GLY A 349 -36.71 5.33 7.30
N ARG A 350 -36.39 4.08 6.91
CA ARG A 350 -36.18 3.67 5.51
C ARG A 350 -35.11 4.52 4.79
N PRO A 351 -33.87 4.54 5.31
CA PRO A 351 -32.80 5.34 4.73
C PRO A 351 -32.56 4.99 3.26
N THR A 352 -32.32 6.03 2.46
CA THR A 352 -32.07 5.95 1.01
C THR A 352 -30.60 6.10 0.64
N ASP A 353 -29.77 6.61 1.56
CA ASP A 353 -28.33 6.73 1.38
C ASP A 353 -27.68 5.34 1.20
N CYS A 354 -26.86 5.20 0.17
CA CYS A 354 -26.17 3.95 -0.12
C CYS A 354 -25.11 3.56 0.93
N LEU A 355 -24.67 4.52 1.76
CA LEU A 355 -23.72 4.31 2.86
C LEU A 355 -24.40 3.99 4.20
N ASP A 356 -25.72 4.08 4.29
CA ASP A 356 -26.45 3.76 5.51
C ASP A 356 -26.33 2.26 5.86
N PRO A 357 -25.95 1.91 7.12
CA PRO A 357 -25.70 0.52 7.51
C PRO A 357 -26.93 -0.38 7.37
N PHE A 358 -28.14 0.14 7.64
CA PHE A 358 -29.38 -0.63 7.54
C PHE A 358 -29.80 -0.88 6.09
N LEU A 359 -29.61 0.11 5.19
CA LEU A 359 -29.83 -0.12 3.75
C LEU A 359 -28.81 -1.11 3.18
N PHE A 360 -27.56 -1.03 3.62
CA PHE A 360 -26.49 -1.93 3.20
C PHE A 360 -26.76 -3.38 3.63
N GLU A 361 -27.07 -3.61 4.91
CA GLU A 361 -27.38 -4.94 5.43
C GLU A 361 -28.61 -5.56 4.76
N LYS A 362 -29.65 -4.75 4.50
CA LYS A 362 -30.83 -5.17 3.71
C LYS A 362 -30.45 -5.61 2.30
N LYS A 363 -29.54 -4.92 1.63
CA LYS A 363 -29.08 -5.28 0.27
C LYS A 363 -28.29 -6.59 0.29
N ILE A 364 -27.34 -6.75 1.22
CA ILE A 364 -26.54 -7.97 1.36
C ILE A 364 -27.42 -9.20 1.61
N THR A 365 -28.27 -9.15 2.63
CA THR A 365 -29.15 -10.27 2.99
C THR A 365 -30.14 -10.62 1.86
N THR A 366 -30.58 -9.63 1.08
CA THR A 366 -31.40 -9.85 -0.12
C THR A 366 -30.61 -10.54 -1.23
N GLN A 367 -29.37 -10.14 -1.49
CA GLN A 367 -28.50 -10.76 -2.49
C GLN A 367 -28.15 -12.20 -2.11
N GLU A 368 -27.86 -12.44 -0.84
CA GLU A 368 -27.58 -13.76 -0.29
C GLU A 368 -28.78 -14.70 -0.48
N LEU A 369 -29.99 -14.29 -0.08
CA LEU A 369 -31.20 -15.08 -0.30
C LEU A 369 -31.41 -15.40 -1.78
N ARG A 370 -31.25 -14.42 -2.68
CA ARG A 370 -31.36 -14.65 -4.13
C ARG A 370 -30.31 -15.61 -4.67
N LYS A 371 -29.10 -15.60 -4.10
CA LYS A 371 -28.05 -16.57 -4.45
C LYS A 371 -28.48 -17.97 -4.03
N LEU A 372 -28.98 -18.14 -2.81
CA LEU A 372 -29.44 -19.43 -2.28
C LEU A 372 -30.62 -20.00 -3.07
N CYS A 373 -31.67 -19.21 -3.31
CA CYS A 373 -32.83 -19.65 -4.10
C CYS A 373 -32.44 -20.02 -5.54
N ARG A 374 -31.45 -19.37 -6.15
CA ARG A 374 -30.95 -19.73 -7.49
C ARG A 374 -30.22 -21.06 -7.49
N VAL A 375 -29.45 -21.35 -6.45
CA VAL A 375 -28.78 -22.65 -6.27
C VAL A 375 -29.81 -23.76 -6.09
N GLU A 376 -30.78 -23.57 -5.19
CA GLU A 376 -31.88 -24.54 -4.97
C GLU A 376 -32.69 -24.78 -6.25
N ALA A 377 -33.07 -23.72 -6.98
CA ALA A 377 -33.79 -23.85 -8.23
C ALA A 377 -32.97 -24.53 -9.33
N ALA A 378 -31.64 -24.38 -9.34
CA ALA A 378 -30.77 -25.11 -10.25
C ALA A 378 -30.69 -26.59 -9.87
N GLN A 379 -30.52 -26.90 -8.58
CA GLN A 379 -30.48 -28.26 -8.06
C GLN A 379 -31.80 -29.00 -8.31
N LYS A 380 -32.94 -28.36 -8.01
CA LYS A 380 -34.26 -28.91 -8.27
C LYS A 380 -34.46 -29.22 -9.75
N ARG A 381 -34.00 -28.34 -10.66
CA ARG A 381 -34.03 -28.62 -12.11
C ARG A 381 -33.16 -29.80 -12.51
N ILE A 382 -31.99 -29.98 -11.90
CA ILE A 382 -31.13 -31.14 -12.13
C ILE A 382 -31.81 -32.42 -11.61
N GLN A 383 -32.40 -32.36 -10.42
CA GLN A 383 -33.13 -33.50 -9.83
C GLN A 383 -34.35 -33.88 -10.67
N ASP A 384 -35.22 -32.92 -10.98
CA ASP A 384 -36.41 -33.13 -11.81
C ASP A 384 -36.00 -33.73 -13.17
N ARG A 385 -34.90 -33.25 -13.77
CA ARG A 385 -34.32 -33.80 -15.00
C ARG A 385 -33.90 -35.26 -14.84
N ASN A 386 -33.16 -35.58 -13.79
CA ASN A 386 -32.70 -36.95 -13.54
C ASN A 386 -33.88 -37.89 -13.32
N GLU A 387 -34.90 -37.46 -12.57
CA GLU A 387 -36.13 -38.21 -12.36
C GLU A 387 -36.90 -38.43 -13.67
N ILE A 388 -36.97 -37.42 -14.55
CA ILE A 388 -37.56 -37.55 -15.89
C ILE A 388 -36.80 -38.58 -16.73
N ILE A 389 -35.45 -38.54 -16.73
CA ILE A 389 -34.62 -39.49 -17.49
C ILE A 389 -34.84 -40.92 -16.99
N VAL A 390 -34.81 -41.15 -15.68
CA VAL A 390 -35.02 -42.47 -15.08
C VAL A 390 -36.46 -42.96 -15.29
N ALA A 391 -37.46 -42.09 -15.13
CA ALA A 391 -38.85 -42.46 -15.35
C ALA A 391 -39.14 -42.76 -16.83
N SER A 392 -38.46 -42.10 -17.77
CA SER A 392 -38.64 -42.33 -19.20
C SER A 392 -38.32 -43.76 -19.65
N SER A 393 -37.40 -44.43 -18.95
CA SER A 393 -37.00 -45.82 -19.26
C SER A 393 -37.76 -46.88 -18.47
N SER A 394 -38.37 -46.51 -17.33
CA SER A 394 -38.89 -47.48 -16.36
C SER A 394 -40.35 -47.30 -15.96
N ASN A 395 -40.93 -46.09 -16.06
CA ASN A 395 -42.26 -45.79 -15.53
C ASN A 395 -42.99 -44.67 -16.29
N LYS A 396 -43.83 -45.04 -17.27
CA LYS A 396 -44.59 -44.11 -18.13
C LYS A 396 -45.48 -43.14 -17.32
N THR A 397 -46.18 -43.63 -16.29
CA THR A 397 -47.11 -42.80 -15.50
C THR A 397 -46.38 -41.72 -14.71
N LEU A 398 -45.24 -42.06 -14.11
CA LEU A 398 -44.40 -41.08 -13.40
C LEU A 398 -43.79 -40.06 -14.37
N PHE A 399 -43.32 -40.51 -15.54
CA PHE A 399 -42.81 -39.62 -16.58
C PHE A 399 -43.84 -38.56 -16.98
N TYR A 400 -45.06 -38.95 -17.35
CA TYR A 400 -46.12 -37.98 -17.71
C TYR A 400 -46.48 -37.02 -16.56
N LYS A 401 -46.45 -37.50 -15.31
CA LYS A 401 -46.68 -36.66 -14.13
C LYS A 401 -45.61 -35.57 -14.00
N LEU A 402 -44.34 -35.92 -14.14
CA LEU A 402 -43.21 -34.99 -14.06
C LEU A 402 -43.23 -33.97 -15.21
N ILE A 403 -43.53 -34.43 -16.43
CA ILE A 403 -43.70 -33.54 -17.60
C ILE A 403 -44.85 -32.56 -17.37
N LYS A 404 -45.97 -33.01 -16.79
CA LYS A 404 -47.11 -32.14 -16.47
C LYS A 404 -46.77 -31.11 -15.39
N GLN A 405 -45.92 -31.45 -14.42
CA GLN A 405 -45.45 -30.52 -13.40
C GLN A 405 -44.59 -29.40 -13.98
N GLN A 406 -43.75 -29.69 -14.99
CA GLN A 406 -42.90 -28.68 -15.65
C GLN A 406 -43.68 -27.71 -16.54
N ARG A 407 -44.88 -28.08 -17.00
CA ARG A 407 -45.62 -27.34 -18.04
C ARG A 407 -46.70 -26.38 -17.52
N GLY A 408 -46.88 -26.29 -16.20
CA GLY A 408 -47.98 -25.53 -15.62
C GLY A 408 -49.36 -26.15 -15.94
N LYS A 409 -50.45 -25.51 -15.50
CA LYS A 409 -51.83 -26.01 -15.71
C LYS A 409 -52.25 -25.87 -17.18
N LEU A 410 -51.81 -26.78 -18.05
CA LEU A 410 -52.46 -27.01 -19.34
C LEU A 410 -53.64 -27.96 -19.13
N SER A 411 -54.85 -27.46 -19.36
CA SER A 411 -56.10 -28.23 -19.26
C SER A 411 -56.43 -29.05 -20.51
N ARG A 412 -55.65 -28.91 -21.59
CA ARG A 412 -55.95 -29.54 -22.88
C ARG A 412 -55.11 -30.80 -23.11
N ARG A 413 -55.77 -31.84 -23.63
CA ARG A 413 -55.12 -33.03 -24.21
C ARG A 413 -54.23 -32.56 -25.37
N ILE A 414 -53.05 -33.17 -25.49
CA ILE A 414 -52.11 -32.88 -26.56
C ILE A 414 -52.26 -33.98 -27.57
N ASP A 415 -52.86 -33.63 -28.69
CA ASP A 415 -53.06 -34.56 -29.81
C ASP A 415 -51.87 -34.50 -30.79
N GLU A 416 -51.03 -33.46 -30.68
CA GLU A 416 -49.83 -33.26 -31.51
C GLU A 416 -48.71 -32.55 -30.74
N LEU A 417 -47.49 -33.07 -30.83
CA LEU A 417 -46.27 -32.51 -30.25
C LEU A 417 -45.22 -32.29 -31.34
N ASN A 418 -44.72 -31.06 -31.46
CA ASN A 418 -43.67 -30.70 -32.41
C ASN A 418 -42.33 -30.57 -31.68
N VAL A 419 -41.32 -31.36 -32.07
CA VAL A 419 -39.96 -31.33 -31.52
C VAL A 419 -38.94 -31.27 -32.65
N GLY A 420 -38.35 -30.09 -32.85
CA GLY A 420 -37.59 -29.78 -34.07
C GLY A 420 -38.52 -29.89 -35.29
N ASP A 421 -38.04 -30.51 -36.36
CA ASP A 421 -38.80 -30.73 -37.60
C ASP A 421 -39.73 -31.97 -37.55
N ASN A 422 -39.86 -32.64 -36.39
CA ASN A 422 -40.64 -33.87 -36.27
C ASN A 422 -41.97 -33.60 -35.54
N ILE A 423 -43.05 -34.14 -36.11
CA ILE A 423 -44.41 -34.10 -35.57
C ILE A 423 -44.72 -35.47 -34.93
N TYR A 424 -45.14 -35.46 -33.67
CA TYR A 424 -45.49 -36.64 -32.90
C TYR A 424 -46.97 -36.56 -32.52
N ASN A 425 -47.82 -37.43 -33.07
CA ASN A 425 -49.29 -37.32 -32.99
C ASN A 425 -50.00 -38.54 -32.39
N THR A 426 -49.27 -39.59 -32.02
CA THR A 426 -49.79 -40.71 -31.22
C THR A 426 -49.25 -40.66 -29.79
N PRO A 427 -49.92 -41.27 -28.78
CA PRO A 427 -49.47 -41.21 -27.39
C PRO A 427 -48.02 -41.67 -27.16
N ASP A 428 -47.59 -42.77 -27.81
CA ASP A 428 -46.23 -43.28 -27.71
C ASP A 428 -45.22 -42.41 -28.48
N GLN A 429 -45.60 -41.89 -29.65
CA GLN A 429 -44.77 -40.92 -30.38
C GLN A 429 -44.58 -39.64 -29.58
N ILE A 430 -45.65 -39.10 -28.98
CA ILE A 430 -45.58 -37.91 -28.12
C ILE A 430 -44.61 -38.16 -26.96
N MET A 431 -44.59 -39.39 -26.42
CA MET A 431 -43.66 -39.78 -25.36
C MET A 431 -42.20 -39.77 -25.84
N GLU A 432 -41.92 -40.33 -27.01
CA GLU A 432 -40.58 -40.32 -27.61
C GLU A 432 -40.15 -38.90 -28.03
N GLY A 433 -41.08 -38.07 -28.51
CA GLY A 433 -40.85 -36.66 -28.79
C GLY A 433 -40.44 -35.89 -27.53
N TRP A 434 -41.14 -36.10 -26.41
CA TRP A 434 -40.74 -35.50 -25.13
C TRP A 434 -39.36 -35.97 -24.67
N LYS A 435 -39.08 -37.27 -24.79
CA LYS A 435 -37.77 -37.83 -24.45
C LYS A 435 -36.66 -37.20 -25.30
N LYS A 436 -36.89 -37.05 -26.61
CA LYS A 436 -35.96 -36.38 -27.53
C LYS A 436 -35.78 -34.90 -27.19
N HIS A 437 -36.86 -34.17 -26.91
CA HIS A 437 -36.82 -32.76 -26.53
C HIS A 437 -35.99 -32.53 -25.25
N PHE A 438 -36.27 -33.30 -24.19
CA PHE A 438 -35.53 -33.19 -22.94
C PHE A 438 -34.11 -33.74 -23.03
N GLY A 439 -33.85 -34.69 -23.93
CA GLY A 439 -32.51 -35.12 -24.32
C GLY A 439 -31.72 -34.03 -25.05
N GLN A 440 -32.36 -33.29 -25.95
CA GLN A 440 -31.75 -32.17 -26.67
C GLN A 440 -31.47 -30.96 -25.77
N LEU A 441 -32.32 -30.68 -24.78
CA LEU A 441 -32.03 -29.68 -23.74
C LEU A 441 -30.88 -30.12 -22.81
N ALA A 442 -30.55 -31.41 -22.81
CA ALA A 442 -29.56 -32.03 -21.96
C ALA A 442 -28.18 -32.14 -22.61
N GLU A 443 -28.14 -32.29 -23.93
CA GLU A 443 -26.94 -32.17 -24.76
C GLU A 443 -26.65 -30.68 -24.96
N ASN A 444 -25.41 -30.25 -24.75
CA ASN A 444 -25.01 -28.88 -25.09
C ASN A 444 -25.37 -28.66 -26.56
N THR A 445 -26.45 -27.90 -26.83
CA THR A 445 -26.87 -27.61 -28.20
C THR A 445 -25.68 -27.02 -28.92
N LEU A 446 -25.12 -27.77 -29.86
CA LEU A 446 -24.03 -27.34 -30.76
C LEU A 446 -24.53 -26.31 -31.78
N ASP A 447 -25.70 -25.71 -31.57
CA ASP A 447 -26.18 -24.60 -32.38
C ASP A 447 -25.31 -23.37 -32.07
N GLU A 448 -24.27 -23.19 -32.87
CA GLU A 448 -23.35 -22.05 -32.81
C GLU A 448 -24.08 -20.69 -32.84
N ASN A 449 -25.33 -20.66 -33.34
CA ASN A 449 -26.12 -19.45 -33.45
C ASN A 449 -26.88 -19.10 -32.17
N PHE A 450 -27.17 -20.06 -31.27
CA PHE A 450 -27.99 -19.81 -30.07
C PHE A 450 -27.43 -18.69 -29.19
N ASP A 451 -26.09 -18.60 -29.11
CA ASP A 451 -25.39 -17.60 -28.31
C ASP A 451 -24.91 -16.37 -29.10
N THR A 452 -25.10 -16.29 -30.43
CA THR A 452 -24.51 -15.18 -31.22
C THR A 452 -24.98 -13.81 -30.76
N ASN A 453 -26.25 -13.63 -30.37
CA ASN A 453 -26.74 -12.35 -29.87
C ASN A 453 -26.19 -12.04 -28.47
N TYR A 454 -26.14 -13.04 -27.59
CA TYR A 454 -25.55 -12.89 -26.25
C TYR A 454 -24.05 -12.58 -26.31
N LEU A 455 -23.31 -13.25 -27.21
CA LEU A 455 -21.91 -13.00 -27.49
C LEU A 455 -21.71 -11.57 -28.01
N LYS A 456 -22.52 -11.09 -28.96
CA LYS A 456 -22.45 -9.71 -29.45
C LYS A 456 -22.69 -8.69 -28.34
N ILE A 457 -23.68 -8.90 -27.48
CA ILE A 457 -23.96 -8.03 -26.33
C ILE A 457 -22.77 -8.03 -25.37
N THR A 458 -22.27 -9.22 -25.01
CA THR A 458 -21.13 -9.39 -24.10
C THR A 458 -19.85 -8.75 -24.67
N GLU A 459 -19.60 -8.92 -25.97
CA GLU A 459 -18.47 -8.29 -26.68
C GLU A 459 -18.58 -6.76 -26.67
N ASN A 460 -19.78 -6.21 -26.83
CA ASN A 460 -20.00 -4.77 -26.79
C ASN A 460 -19.82 -4.20 -25.38
N GLU A 461 -20.35 -4.87 -24.36
CA GLU A 461 -20.11 -4.50 -22.95
C GLU A 461 -18.61 -4.56 -22.61
N TYR A 462 -17.92 -5.61 -23.05
CA TYR A 462 -16.49 -5.76 -22.86
C TYR A 462 -15.68 -4.66 -23.55
N LYS A 463 -16.05 -4.27 -24.79
CA LYS A 463 -15.45 -3.13 -25.50
C LYS A 463 -15.60 -1.83 -24.71
N ASN A 464 -16.79 -1.55 -24.18
CA ASN A 464 -17.04 -0.36 -23.37
C ASN A 464 -16.19 -0.35 -22.09
N ILE A 465 -16.03 -1.50 -21.44
CA ILE A 465 -15.17 -1.65 -20.26
C ILE A 465 -13.70 -1.37 -20.64
N ILE A 466 -13.21 -1.94 -21.74
CA ILE A 466 -11.85 -1.66 -22.24
C ILE A 466 -11.65 -0.18 -22.48
N GLU A 467 -12.56 0.48 -23.20
CA GLU A 467 -12.44 1.91 -23.51
C GLU A 467 -12.38 2.74 -22.23
N HIS A 468 -13.23 2.42 -21.25
CA HIS A 468 -13.21 3.08 -19.94
C HIS A 468 -11.89 2.84 -19.19
N CYS A 469 -11.40 1.60 -19.17
CA CYS A 469 -10.12 1.26 -18.56
C CYS A 469 -8.93 1.96 -19.23
N SER A 470 -8.94 2.12 -20.56
CA SER A 470 -7.93 2.87 -21.29
C SER A 470 -7.91 4.34 -20.87
N LYS A 471 -9.08 4.98 -20.76
CA LYS A 471 -9.18 6.37 -20.26
C LYS A 471 -8.65 6.50 -18.83
N ILE A 472 -8.94 5.52 -17.96
CA ILE A 472 -8.38 5.48 -16.61
C ILE A 472 -6.85 5.38 -16.65
N LEU A 473 -6.30 4.53 -17.52
CA LEU A 473 -4.87 4.33 -17.64
C LEU A 473 -4.15 5.59 -18.13
N ASP A 474 -4.71 6.29 -19.12
CA ASP A 474 -4.17 7.56 -19.61
C ASP A 474 -4.14 8.62 -18.51
N ASN A 475 -5.22 8.69 -17.73
CA ASN A 475 -5.31 9.64 -16.63
C ASN A 475 -4.33 9.28 -15.49
N LEU A 476 -4.20 7.98 -15.18
CA LEU A 476 -3.22 7.48 -14.21
C LEU A 476 -1.79 7.81 -14.64
N GLN A 477 -1.46 7.58 -15.91
CA GLN A 477 -0.17 7.91 -16.50
C GLN A 477 0.11 9.42 -16.42
N LEU A 478 -0.89 10.26 -16.68
CA LEU A 478 -0.78 11.71 -16.51
C LEU A 478 -0.47 12.07 -15.06
N GLN A 479 -1.25 11.59 -14.09
CA GLN A 479 -1.04 11.90 -12.67
C GLN A 479 0.31 11.37 -12.16
N TYR A 480 0.72 10.18 -12.59
CA TYR A 480 2.02 9.60 -12.27
C TYR A 480 3.16 10.51 -12.73
N LYS A 481 3.12 10.98 -13.98
CA LYS A 481 4.10 11.95 -14.50
C LYS A 481 4.09 13.26 -13.71
N LYS A 482 2.91 13.80 -13.37
CA LYS A 482 2.78 15.02 -12.56
C LYS A 482 3.46 14.86 -11.20
N LEU A 483 3.21 13.73 -10.53
CA LEU A 483 3.83 13.41 -9.25
C LEU A 483 5.35 13.31 -9.36
N LEU A 484 5.87 12.60 -10.37
CA LEU A 484 7.32 12.51 -10.57
C LEU A 484 7.96 13.87 -10.84
N LYS A 485 7.31 14.73 -11.63
CA LYS A 485 7.78 16.12 -11.84
C LYS A 485 7.79 16.90 -10.53
N GLN A 486 6.77 16.78 -9.69
CA GLN A 486 6.72 17.43 -8.37
C GLN A 486 7.84 16.94 -7.44
N ILE A 487 8.06 15.62 -7.36
CA ILE A 487 9.13 15.02 -6.53
C ILE A 487 10.51 15.54 -6.98
N LEU A 488 10.73 15.62 -8.30
CA LEU A 488 11.97 16.17 -8.86
C LEU A 488 12.02 17.70 -8.87
N SER A 489 11.00 18.38 -8.32
CA SER A 489 10.85 19.84 -8.34
C SER A 489 10.95 20.45 -9.75
N LEU A 490 10.50 19.70 -10.75
CA LEU A 490 10.50 20.03 -12.16
C LEU A 490 9.20 20.73 -12.57
N ASN A 491 9.28 21.60 -13.59
CA ASN A 491 8.09 22.22 -14.18
C ASN A 491 7.22 21.15 -14.88
N ILE A 492 5.90 21.35 -14.88
CA ILE A 492 4.95 20.44 -15.54
C ILE A 492 5.21 20.27 -17.04
N ASN A 493 5.81 21.29 -17.68
CA ASN A 493 6.14 21.30 -19.11
C ASN A 493 7.44 20.58 -19.46
N VAL A 494 8.18 20.05 -18.47
CA VAL A 494 9.39 19.27 -18.73
C VAL A 494 9.03 18.04 -19.55
N ALA A 495 9.85 17.72 -20.54
CA ALA A 495 9.66 16.56 -21.40
C ALA A 495 9.56 15.27 -20.57
N ASP A 496 8.54 14.45 -20.81
CA ASP A 496 8.32 13.21 -20.05
C ASP A 496 9.51 12.24 -20.10
N PRO A 497 10.23 12.06 -21.23
CA PRO A 497 11.44 11.23 -21.27
C PRO A 497 12.50 11.65 -20.26
N ALA A 498 12.65 12.96 -20.00
CA ALA A 498 13.57 13.50 -19.01
C ALA A 498 13.24 13.01 -17.59
N VAL A 499 11.95 12.99 -17.26
CA VAL A 499 11.46 12.59 -15.95
C VAL A 499 11.80 11.11 -15.68
N TYR A 500 11.56 10.25 -16.66
CA TYR A 500 11.89 8.82 -16.55
C TYR A 500 13.38 8.57 -16.51
N LEU A 501 14.15 9.30 -17.33
CA LEU A 501 15.60 9.18 -17.35
C LEU A 501 16.22 9.59 -16.00
N ILE A 502 15.78 10.72 -15.45
CA ILE A 502 16.32 11.27 -14.20
C ILE A 502 15.89 10.41 -12.99
N SER A 503 14.60 10.07 -12.91
CA SER A 503 14.09 9.24 -11.81
C SER A 503 14.54 7.78 -11.89
N GLY A 504 14.94 7.30 -13.07
CA GLY A 504 15.20 5.88 -13.31
C GLY A 504 13.93 5.02 -13.25
N LEU A 505 12.73 5.61 -13.18
CA LEU A 505 11.49 4.87 -13.07
C LEU A 505 10.92 4.52 -14.44
N LEU A 506 10.16 3.43 -14.48
CA LEU A 506 9.43 2.99 -15.66
C LEU A 506 8.14 3.81 -15.84
N PRO A 507 7.68 4.00 -17.09
CA PRO A 507 6.32 4.45 -17.37
C PRO A 507 5.27 3.48 -16.80
N THR A 508 4.08 3.97 -16.43
CA THR A 508 3.00 3.15 -15.85
C THR A 508 2.64 1.96 -16.72
N GLU A 509 2.61 2.15 -18.04
CA GLU A 509 2.36 1.08 -19.02
C GLU A 509 3.36 -0.08 -18.84
N ALA A 510 4.64 0.23 -18.69
CA ALA A 510 5.69 -0.78 -18.53
C ALA A 510 5.56 -1.55 -17.21
N GLU A 511 5.20 -0.85 -16.13
CA GLU A 511 4.94 -1.45 -14.82
C GLU A 511 3.76 -2.43 -14.90
N ILE A 512 2.69 -2.06 -15.60
CA ILE A 512 1.54 -2.94 -15.84
C ILE A 512 1.96 -4.16 -16.66
N HIS A 513 2.75 -3.97 -17.72
CA HIS A 513 3.25 -5.06 -18.53
C HIS A 513 4.11 -6.04 -17.71
N LEU A 514 4.95 -5.54 -16.80
CA LEU A 514 5.72 -6.41 -15.88
C LEU A 514 4.81 -7.22 -14.96
N LYS A 515 3.65 -6.69 -14.54
CA LYS A 515 2.66 -7.45 -13.76
C LYS A 515 1.98 -8.52 -14.60
N ILE A 516 1.57 -8.19 -15.82
CA ILE A 516 0.99 -9.14 -16.79
C ILE A 516 1.98 -10.28 -17.05
N LEU A 517 3.23 -9.94 -17.35
CA LEU A 517 4.34 -10.90 -17.54
C LEU A 517 4.58 -11.74 -16.29
N THR A 518 4.49 -11.17 -15.09
CA THR A 518 4.64 -11.91 -13.83
C THR A 518 3.50 -12.91 -13.62
N MET A 519 2.26 -12.49 -13.87
CA MET A 519 1.08 -13.34 -13.81
C MET A 519 1.18 -14.47 -14.83
N PHE A 520 1.52 -14.16 -16.07
CA PHE A 520 1.70 -15.16 -17.12
C PHE A 520 2.79 -16.17 -16.74
N GLY A 521 3.92 -15.72 -16.20
CA GLY A 521 4.96 -16.62 -15.71
C GLY A 521 4.47 -17.55 -14.60
N ASN A 522 3.51 -17.13 -13.75
CA ASN A 522 2.91 -18.04 -12.77
C ASN A 522 2.02 -19.09 -13.44
N ILE A 523 1.28 -18.71 -14.49
CA ILE A 523 0.48 -19.64 -15.29
C ILE A 523 1.40 -20.66 -15.97
N THR A 524 2.55 -20.25 -16.54
CA THR A 524 3.45 -21.19 -17.21
C THR A 524 4.03 -22.24 -16.27
N ARG A 525 4.15 -21.95 -14.98
CA ARG A 525 4.61 -22.88 -13.94
C ARG A 525 3.46 -23.60 -13.21
N ALA A 526 2.20 -23.31 -13.55
CA ALA A 526 1.07 -24.00 -12.98
C ALA A 526 1.01 -25.44 -13.50
N ASN A 527 0.34 -26.33 -12.77
CA ASN A 527 0.11 -27.69 -13.24
C ASN A 527 -0.58 -27.65 -14.61
N LYS A 528 -0.08 -28.42 -15.59
CA LYS A 528 -0.66 -28.49 -16.95
C LYS A 528 -2.13 -28.93 -16.97
N LYS A 529 -2.60 -29.61 -15.92
CA LYS A 529 -4.02 -29.97 -15.73
C LYS A 529 -4.87 -28.85 -15.15
N SER A 530 -4.28 -27.75 -14.67
CA SER A 530 -5.01 -26.58 -14.17
C SER A 530 -5.83 -25.92 -15.27
N SER A 531 -6.95 -25.33 -14.86
CA SER A 531 -7.84 -24.56 -15.74
C SER A 531 -7.13 -23.42 -16.43
N GLU A 532 -6.26 -22.72 -15.70
CA GLU A 532 -5.54 -21.53 -16.13
C GLU A 532 -4.54 -21.87 -17.23
N TRP A 533 -3.78 -22.97 -17.04
CA TRP A 533 -2.82 -23.43 -18.03
C TRP A 533 -3.51 -23.89 -19.32
N ARG A 534 -4.57 -24.71 -19.20
CA ARG A 534 -5.35 -25.19 -20.36
C ARG A 534 -6.04 -24.05 -21.11
N LEU A 535 -6.55 -23.06 -20.38
CA LEU A 535 -7.15 -21.87 -20.96
C LEU A 535 -6.09 -21.05 -21.71
N ALA A 536 -4.91 -20.86 -21.13
CA ALA A 536 -3.80 -20.17 -21.77
C ALA A 536 -3.40 -20.85 -23.07
N GLU A 537 -3.17 -22.16 -23.05
CA GLU A 537 -2.82 -22.97 -24.21
C GLU A 537 -3.86 -22.81 -25.32
N ARG A 538 -5.14 -23.07 -25.01
CA ARG A 538 -6.24 -22.97 -25.98
C ARG A 538 -6.36 -21.58 -26.59
N GLN A 539 -6.31 -20.53 -25.76
CA GLN A 539 -6.47 -19.15 -26.24
C GLN A 539 -5.30 -18.71 -27.10
N LEU A 540 -4.07 -19.07 -26.73
CA LEU A 540 -2.86 -18.74 -27.50
C LEU A 540 -2.77 -19.45 -28.85
N GLN A 541 -3.37 -20.64 -28.98
CA GLN A 541 -3.43 -21.40 -30.23
C GLN A 541 -4.54 -20.92 -31.17
N ILE A 542 -5.73 -20.64 -30.64
CA ILE A 542 -6.94 -20.45 -31.46
C ILE A 542 -7.21 -18.98 -31.80
N LYS A 543 -6.93 -18.05 -30.88
CA LYS A 543 -7.35 -16.65 -31.05
C LYS A 543 -6.41 -15.89 -32.00
N SER A 544 -6.99 -15.07 -32.87
CA SER A 544 -6.27 -14.14 -33.74
C SER A 544 -5.66 -12.97 -32.97
N MET A 545 -4.70 -12.25 -33.58
CA MET A 545 -4.04 -11.08 -32.97
C MET A 545 -4.99 -9.92 -32.68
N ASP A 546 -6.11 -9.84 -33.40
CA ASP A 546 -7.14 -8.81 -33.21
C ASP A 546 -8.13 -9.15 -32.09
N SER A 547 -8.00 -10.36 -31.50
CA SER A 547 -8.85 -10.74 -30.39
C SER A 547 -8.55 -9.92 -29.13
N ASN A 548 -9.63 -9.59 -28.44
CA ASN A 548 -9.71 -8.87 -27.19
C ASN A 548 -9.36 -9.72 -25.94
N SER A 549 -8.75 -10.89 -26.16
CA SER A 549 -8.37 -11.85 -25.11
C SER A 549 -7.10 -11.41 -24.39
N TRP A 550 -7.08 -11.53 -23.06
CA TRP A 550 -5.91 -11.22 -22.24
C TRP A 550 -4.63 -11.94 -22.70
N PHE A 551 -4.75 -13.20 -23.17
CA PHE A 551 -3.61 -13.96 -23.68
C PHE A 551 -3.08 -13.44 -25.02
N ILE A 552 -3.93 -12.79 -25.81
CA ILE A 552 -3.53 -12.12 -27.05
C ILE A 552 -2.85 -10.79 -26.75
N ASP A 553 -3.29 -10.06 -25.73
CA ASP A 553 -2.54 -8.89 -25.24
C ASP A 553 -1.17 -9.29 -24.66
N MET A 554 -1.11 -10.42 -23.96
CA MET A 554 0.17 -11.02 -23.53
C MET A 554 1.08 -11.35 -24.73
N LYS A 555 0.52 -11.83 -25.85
CA LYS A 555 1.26 -12.05 -27.11
C LYS A 555 1.77 -10.74 -27.72
N LYS A 556 0.95 -9.68 -27.74
CA LYS A 556 1.37 -8.33 -28.17
C LYS A 556 2.49 -7.78 -27.28
N ILE A 557 2.41 -8.00 -25.97
CA ILE A 557 3.44 -7.63 -25.00
C ILE A 557 4.75 -8.38 -25.28
N CYS A 558 4.70 -9.69 -25.53
CA CYS A 558 5.91 -10.43 -25.92
C CYS A 558 6.55 -9.84 -27.18
N ILE A 559 5.76 -9.55 -28.22
CA ILE A 559 6.26 -8.93 -29.46
C ILE A 559 6.88 -7.57 -29.18
N LYS A 560 6.19 -6.71 -28.41
CA LYS A 560 6.68 -5.36 -28.05
C LYS A 560 8.05 -5.39 -27.37
N TYR A 561 8.31 -6.40 -26.55
CA TYR A 561 9.54 -6.52 -25.78
C TYR A 561 10.56 -7.50 -26.38
N ASP A 562 10.33 -7.97 -27.61
CA ASP A 562 11.19 -8.96 -28.28
C ASP A 562 11.41 -10.22 -27.39
N LEU A 563 10.33 -10.66 -26.75
CA LEU A 563 10.30 -11.90 -25.98
C LEU A 563 9.81 -13.06 -26.86
N GLU A 564 10.21 -14.27 -26.50
CA GLU A 564 9.76 -15.49 -27.18
C GLU A 564 8.23 -15.59 -27.18
N ASN A 565 7.69 -16.25 -28.21
CA ASN A 565 6.26 -16.48 -28.35
C ASN A 565 5.69 -17.08 -27.05
N PRO A 566 4.62 -16.51 -26.48
CA PRO A 566 4.08 -16.95 -25.18
C PRO A 566 3.64 -18.42 -25.17
N LEU A 567 3.24 -18.98 -26.32
CA LEU A 567 2.92 -20.41 -26.43
C LEU A 567 4.18 -21.28 -26.24
N SER A 568 5.31 -20.88 -26.82
CA SER A 568 6.59 -21.56 -26.59
C SER A 568 7.01 -21.45 -25.12
N LEU A 569 6.89 -20.25 -24.53
CA LEU A 569 7.17 -20.01 -23.12
C LEU A 569 6.25 -20.78 -22.16
N LEU A 570 5.04 -21.13 -22.60
CA LEU A 570 4.09 -21.96 -21.85
C LEU A 570 4.54 -23.43 -21.80
N TYR A 571 5.15 -23.93 -22.88
CA TYR A 571 5.68 -25.29 -22.95
C TYR A 571 7.09 -25.42 -22.35
N ASN A 572 7.91 -24.36 -22.46
CA ASN A 572 9.29 -24.31 -21.99
C ASN A 572 9.37 -23.61 -20.63
N GLU A 573 9.05 -24.34 -19.56
CA GLU A 573 8.96 -23.80 -18.21
C GLU A 573 10.29 -23.18 -17.73
N LEU A 574 10.31 -21.86 -17.57
CA LEU A 574 11.42 -21.15 -16.95
C LEU A 574 11.24 -21.08 -15.43
N SER A 575 12.34 -21.32 -14.70
CA SER A 575 12.38 -21.04 -13.26
C SER A 575 11.98 -19.58 -12.97
N LYS A 576 11.36 -19.32 -11.81
CA LYS A 576 10.90 -17.98 -11.41
C LYS A 576 12.01 -16.91 -11.52
N GLY A 577 13.24 -17.25 -11.14
CA GLY A 577 14.39 -16.36 -11.23
C GLY A 577 14.79 -16.04 -12.67
N LYS A 578 14.89 -17.06 -13.54
CA LYS A 578 15.17 -16.88 -14.97
C LYS A 578 14.08 -16.07 -15.66
N TRP A 579 12.80 -16.38 -15.40
CA TRP A 579 11.65 -15.63 -15.92
C TRP A 579 11.73 -14.16 -15.55
N LYS A 580 11.86 -13.86 -14.25
CA LYS A 580 11.94 -12.49 -13.74
C LYS A 580 13.12 -11.72 -14.35
N LYS A 581 14.30 -12.33 -14.44
CA LYS A 581 15.47 -11.69 -15.05
C LYS A 581 15.23 -11.39 -16.52
N MET A 582 14.69 -12.35 -17.28
CA MET A 582 14.40 -12.21 -18.71
C MET A 582 13.40 -11.07 -18.96
N THR A 583 12.25 -11.08 -18.28
CA THR A 583 11.19 -10.09 -18.51
C THR A 583 11.59 -8.70 -18.07
N ILE A 584 12.24 -8.53 -16.90
CA ILE A 584 12.75 -7.23 -16.46
C ILE A 584 13.79 -6.69 -17.43
N THR A 585 14.76 -7.52 -17.84
CA THR A 585 15.82 -7.10 -18.76
C THR A 585 15.23 -6.64 -20.09
N ALA A 586 14.29 -7.40 -20.66
CA ALA A 586 13.65 -7.06 -21.93
C ALA A 586 12.85 -5.75 -21.86
N VAL A 587 12.02 -5.59 -20.82
CA VAL A 587 11.22 -4.37 -20.62
C VAL A 587 12.12 -3.16 -20.40
N HIS A 588 13.14 -3.26 -19.54
CA HIS A 588 14.08 -2.17 -19.29
C HIS A 588 14.88 -1.81 -20.54
N LYS A 589 15.34 -2.81 -21.31
CA LYS A 589 16.06 -2.58 -22.57
C LYS A 589 15.20 -1.79 -23.54
N TYR A 590 13.96 -2.24 -23.81
CA TYR A 590 13.03 -1.56 -24.70
C TYR A 590 12.80 -0.11 -24.28
N TRP A 591 12.45 0.12 -23.01
CA TRP A 591 12.14 1.47 -22.54
C TRP A 591 13.35 2.37 -22.44
N THR A 592 14.53 1.83 -22.14
CA THR A 592 15.78 2.59 -22.19
C THR A 592 16.04 3.07 -23.62
N THR A 593 15.97 2.18 -24.61
CA THR A 593 16.15 2.56 -26.01
C THR A 593 15.13 3.61 -26.43
N ARG A 594 13.84 3.34 -26.18
CA ARG A 594 12.75 4.26 -26.55
C ARG A 594 12.88 5.64 -25.90
N ILE A 595 13.17 5.71 -24.60
CA ILE A 595 13.33 7.00 -23.90
C ILE A 595 14.52 7.76 -24.45
N ASN A 596 15.64 7.08 -24.72
CA ASN A 596 16.82 7.72 -25.30
C ASN A 596 16.56 8.24 -26.72
N GLU A 597 15.80 7.50 -27.55
CA GLU A 597 15.34 7.96 -28.86
C GLU A 597 14.43 9.18 -28.74
N GLU A 598 13.43 9.14 -27.84
CA GLU A 598 12.51 10.25 -27.60
C GLU A 598 13.25 11.52 -27.14
N ILE A 599 14.29 11.40 -26.33
CA ILE A 599 15.12 12.52 -25.86
C ILE A 599 15.81 13.27 -27.01
N MET A 600 16.12 12.59 -28.12
CA MET A 600 16.79 13.21 -29.28
C MET A 600 15.99 14.37 -29.88
N TYR A 601 14.66 14.35 -29.72
CA TYR A 601 13.76 15.36 -30.27
C TYR A 601 13.63 16.60 -29.38
N TYR A 602 14.19 16.61 -28.16
CA TYR A 602 14.08 17.73 -27.23
C TYR A 602 15.40 18.48 -27.12
N SER A 603 15.47 19.67 -27.71
CA SER A 603 16.66 20.55 -27.64
C SER A 603 17.01 20.98 -26.20
N SER A 604 16.02 21.03 -25.31
CA SER A 604 16.21 21.30 -23.88
C SER A 604 16.99 20.21 -23.13
N MET A 605 17.14 19.02 -23.73
CA MET A 605 17.83 17.87 -23.16
C MET A 605 19.28 17.72 -23.63
N LYS A 606 19.83 18.72 -24.35
CA LYS A 606 21.18 18.67 -24.92
C LYS A 606 22.30 18.43 -23.89
N TYR A 607 22.05 18.72 -22.61
CA TYR A 607 23.02 18.54 -21.53
C TYR A 607 22.92 17.19 -20.80
N ILE A 608 21.99 16.33 -21.22
CA ILE A 608 21.84 14.99 -20.66
C ILE A 608 22.33 13.99 -21.71
N PRO A 609 23.38 13.20 -21.40
CA PRO A 609 23.97 12.26 -22.35
C PRO A 609 22.93 11.22 -22.80
N LYS A 610 22.94 10.98 -24.10
CA LYS A 610 21.97 10.14 -24.81
C LYS A 610 22.23 8.64 -24.65
N SER A 611 23.45 8.25 -24.29
CA SER A 611 23.92 6.85 -24.35
C SER A 611 24.19 6.19 -23.00
N SER A 612 24.22 6.94 -21.90
CA SER A 612 24.78 6.43 -20.63
C SER A 612 23.76 5.94 -19.61
N PHE A 613 22.46 6.23 -19.78
CA PHE A 613 21.47 5.97 -18.74
C PHE A 613 20.51 4.85 -19.07
N LYS A 614 20.24 4.03 -18.05
CA LYS A 614 19.40 2.83 -18.10
C LYS A 614 18.21 3.03 -17.18
N VAL A 615 17.02 2.77 -17.69
CA VAL A 615 15.82 2.71 -16.87
C VAL A 615 16.02 1.65 -15.78
N GLY A 616 15.57 1.93 -14.57
CA GLY A 616 15.80 1.14 -13.36
C GLY A 616 16.94 1.64 -12.47
N LYS A 617 17.79 2.57 -12.94
CA LYS A 617 18.82 3.24 -12.15
C LYS A 617 18.51 4.74 -12.10
N ILE A 618 18.43 5.30 -10.90
CA ILE A 618 18.26 6.75 -10.71
C ILE A 618 19.47 7.45 -11.34
N HIS A 619 19.24 8.53 -12.08
CA HIS A 619 20.33 9.31 -12.65
C HIS A 619 21.15 9.96 -11.52
N PRO A 620 22.49 9.91 -11.57
CA PRO A 620 23.35 10.54 -10.55
C PRO A 620 23.11 12.04 -10.30
N LEU A 621 22.48 12.77 -11.23
CA LEU A 621 22.06 14.17 -11.01
C LEU A 621 20.98 14.31 -9.93
N ALA A 622 20.20 13.25 -9.68
CA ALA A 622 19.15 13.21 -8.68
C ALA A 622 19.57 12.52 -7.37
N LEU A 623 20.82 12.06 -7.28
CA LEU A 623 21.37 11.43 -6.08
C LEU A 623 22.19 12.44 -5.28
N SER A 624 22.29 12.29 -3.96
CA SER A 624 23.27 13.01 -3.14
C SER A 624 24.20 12.02 -2.45
N ASN A 625 25.51 12.26 -2.48
CA ASN A 625 26.46 11.48 -1.69
C ASN A 625 26.45 11.87 -0.21
N SER A 626 25.87 13.04 0.11
CA SER A 626 25.74 13.52 1.48
C SER A 626 24.27 13.52 1.90
N ALA A 627 24.02 13.16 3.16
CA ALA A 627 22.72 13.38 3.82
C ALA A 627 22.51 14.84 4.22
N ASN A 628 23.36 15.77 3.77
CA ASN A 628 23.27 17.18 4.11
C ASN A 628 22.07 17.82 3.40
N GLN A 629 21.12 18.37 4.16
CA GLN A 629 19.93 19.01 3.61
C GLN A 629 20.26 20.13 2.61
N ARG A 630 21.36 20.87 2.82
CA ARG A 630 21.80 21.91 1.88
C ARG A 630 22.16 21.30 0.52
N ASP A 631 22.83 20.15 0.50
CA ASP A 631 23.17 19.46 -0.76
C ASP A 631 21.94 18.85 -1.44
N ILE A 632 21.00 18.34 -0.66
CA ILE A 632 19.71 17.85 -1.17
C ILE A 632 18.92 19.00 -1.82
N ASN A 633 18.87 20.16 -1.18
CA ASN A 633 18.19 21.35 -1.69
C ASN A 633 18.81 21.90 -3.00
N ARG A 634 20.04 21.50 -3.34
CA ARG A 634 20.73 21.90 -4.57
C ARG A 634 20.33 21.07 -5.79
N ILE A 635 19.86 19.84 -5.58
CA ILE A 635 19.50 18.90 -6.66
C ILE A 635 18.43 19.48 -7.61
N PRO A 636 17.31 20.05 -7.12
CA PRO A 636 16.28 20.66 -7.97
C PRO A 636 16.80 21.68 -8.98
N ILE A 637 17.69 22.58 -8.55
CA ILE A 637 18.20 23.67 -9.39
C ILE A 637 19.00 23.10 -10.54
N ARG A 638 19.86 22.13 -10.24
CA ARG A 638 20.70 21.49 -11.24
C ARG A 638 19.90 20.67 -12.23
N ILE A 639 18.90 19.93 -11.76
CA ILE A 639 17.97 19.20 -12.63
C ILE A 639 17.20 20.18 -13.54
N LYS A 640 16.77 21.34 -13.03
CA LYS A 640 16.16 22.40 -13.86
C LYS A 640 17.11 22.91 -14.93
N ILE A 641 18.38 23.14 -14.61
CA ILE A 641 19.40 23.56 -15.59
C ILE A 641 19.60 22.49 -16.65
N ALA A 642 19.79 21.22 -16.23
CA ALA A 642 20.04 20.10 -17.12
C ALA A 642 18.87 19.80 -18.08
N THR A 643 17.64 20.11 -17.65
CA THR A 643 16.41 19.94 -18.45
C THR A 643 15.99 21.21 -19.18
N GLY A 644 16.78 22.29 -19.13
CA GLY A 644 16.47 23.57 -19.78
C GLY A 644 15.26 24.31 -19.21
N THR A 645 14.88 24.03 -17.96
CA THR A 645 13.73 24.65 -17.27
C THR A 645 14.12 25.62 -16.16
N TYR A 646 15.42 25.88 -15.99
CA TYR A 646 15.89 26.99 -15.19
C TYR A 646 15.58 28.31 -15.91
N ILE A 647 14.97 29.26 -15.19
CA ILE A 647 14.42 30.47 -15.80
C ILE A 647 15.47 31.58 -15.80
N LEU A 648 16.16 31.78 -16.94
CA LEU A 648 17.03 32.93 -17.20
C LEU A 648 16.27 34.05 -17.92
N GLN A 649 16.80 35.27 -17.98
CA GLN A 649 16.17 36.38 -18.71
C GLN A 649 15.93 36.04 -20.19
N THR A 650 16.87 35.34 -20.84
CA THR A 650 16.69 34.87 -22.22
C THR A 650 15.48 33.92 -22.36
N ASN A 651 15.29 33.00 -21.41
CA ASN A 651 14.09 32.15 -21.39
C ASN A 651 12.82 32.97 -21.15
N ARG A 652 12.87 33.97 -20.25
CA ARG A 652 11.72 34.86 -19.99
C ARG A 652 11.35 35.67 -21.22
N ALA A 653 12.33 36.22 -21.93
CA ALA A 653 12.12 36.97 -23.17
C ALA A 653 11.43 36.13 -24.26
N VAL A 654 11.76 34.84 -24.35
CA VAL A 654 11.16 33.92 -25.33
C VAL A 654 9.73 33.50 -24.96
N TYR A 655 9.44 33.23 -23.69
CA TYR A 655 8.19 32.57 -23.28
C TYR A 655 7.17 33.48 -22.59
N ASN A 656 7.54 34.71 -22.21
CA ASN A 656 6.61 35.63 -21.57
C ASN A 656 5.76 36.36 -22.63
N GLN A 657 4.49 36.62 -22.30
CA GLN A 657 3.59 37.40 -23.17
C GLN A 657 3.99 38.88 -23.22
N ASN A 658 4.66 39.37 -22.17
CA ASN A 658 5.18 40.72 -22.09
C ASN A 658 6.61 40.79 -22.61
N ILE A 659 6.99 41.92 -23.19
CA ILE A 659 8.38 42.19 -23.60
C ILE A 659 9.26 42.15 -22.35
N VAL A 660 10.13 41.15 -22.27
CA VAL A 660 11.17 41.03 -21.23
C VAL A 660 12.53 41.26 -21.90
N ASP A 661 13.31 42.16 -21.33
CA ASP A 661 14.70 42.39 -21.72
C ASP A 661 15.56 41.16 -21.39
N PRO A 662 16.21 40.51 -22.39
CA PRO A 662 17.01 39.31 -22.18
C PRO A 662 18.34 39.57 -21.47
N THR A 663 18.71 40.83 -21.21
CA THR A 663 19.96 41.22 -20.57
C THR A 663 20.05 40.72 -19.13
N CYS A 664 21.21 40.18 -18.76
CA CYS A 664 21.50 39.68 -17.41
C CYS A 664 21.39 40.79 -16.36
N LYS A 665 20.44 40.64 -15.42
CA LYS A 665 20.16 41.61 -14.36
C LYS A 665 21.24 41.74 -13.30
N LEU A 666 22.27 40.89 -13.35
CA LEU A 666 23.40 40.94 -12.42
C LEU A 666 24.52 41.85 -12.93
N CYS A 667 24.76 41.88 -14.25
CA CYS A 667 25.87 42.64 -14.82
C CYS A 667 25.46 43.68 -15.87
N ASP A 668 24.22 43.63 -16.35
CA ASP A 668 23.64 44.50 -17.38
C ASP A 668 24.48 44.65 -18.67
N GLN A 669 25.30 43.65 -18.99
CA GLN A 669 26.29 43.73 -20.08
C GLN A 669 26.01 42.81 -21.28
N ALA A 670 25.26 41.73 -21.09
CA ALA A 670 24.99 40.75 -22.16
C ALA A 670 23.69 39.98 -21.86
N GLU A 671 23.17 39.30 -22.88
CA GLU A 671 22.04 38.39 -22.71
C GLU A 671 22.34 37.30 -21.67
N GLU A 672 21.40 37.04 -20.77
CA GLU A 672 21.50 36.00 -19.75
C GLU A 672 21.27 34.61 -20.34
N THR A 673 22.20 34.15 -21.16
CA THR A 673 22.26 32.76 -21.60
C THR A 673 22.83 31.88 -20.49
N LEU A 674 22.64 30.56 -20.58
CA LEU A 674 23.22 29.63 -19.61
C LEU A 674 24.75 29.70 -19.58
N SER A 675 25.37 29.90 -20.75
CA SER A 675 26.81 30.11 -20.86
C SER A 675 27.24 31.40 -20.18
N HIS A 676 26.51 32.50 -20.40
CA HIS A 676 26.78 33.76 -19.70
C HIS A 676 26.66 33.59 -18.18
N PHE A 677 25.55 33.04 -17.70
CA PHE A 677 25.30 32.86 -16.27
C PHE A 677 26.37 31.98 -15.59
N LEU A 678 26.67 30.81 -16.17
CA LEU A 678 27.60 29.86 -15.55
C LEU A 678 29.08 30.17 -15.80
N LEU A 679 29.45 30.87 -16.88
CA LEU A 679 30.85 31.01 -17.32
C LEU A 679 31.34 32.45 -17.50
N CYS A 680 30.49 33.41 -17.86
CA CYS A 680 30.96 34.73 -18.35
C CYS A 680 30.48 35.96 -17.56
N CYS A 681 29.43 35.84 -16.74
CA CYS A 681 28.86 36.97 -16.00
C CYS A 681 29.91 37.60 -15.08
N LYS A 682 30.26 38.87 -15.29
CA LYS A 682 31.33 39.55 -14.53
C LYS A 682 30.97 39.76 -13.06
N ALA A 683 29.68 39.99 -12.77
CA ALA A 683 29.20 40.16 -11.41
C ALA A 683 29.41 38.90 -10.53
N LEU A 684 29.52 37.73 -11.15
CA LEU A 684 29.70 36.45 -10.47
C LEU A 684 31.16 35.95 -10.48
N ASP A 685 32.09 36.72 -11.04
CA ASP A 685 33.44 36.22 -11.33
C ASP A 685 34.24 35.90 -10.06
N GLN A 686 34.10 36.73 -9.01
CA GLN A 686 34.75 36.52 -7.72
C GLN A 686 34.37 35.17 -7.06
N ILE A 687 33.13 34.73 -7.26
CA ILE A 687 32.59 33.47 -6.71
C ILE A 687 32.96 32.30 -7.64
N ARG A 688 32.81 32.49 -8.95
CA ARG A 688 32.94 31.45 -9.96
C ARG A 688 34.39 31.02 -10.19
N THR A 689 35.31 31.97 -10.36
CA THR A 689 36.67 31.70 -10.86
C THR A 689 37.45 30.71 -9.98
N PRO A 690 37.44 30.79 -8.64
CA PRO A 690 38.12 29.81 -7.79
C PRO A 690 37.58 28.39 -7.96
N ILE A 691 36.24 28.25 -8.08
CA ILE A 691 35.59 26.95 -8.19
C ILE A 691 35.83 26.35 -9.58
N LEU A 692 35.72 27.15 -10.65
CA LEU A 692 36.01 26.70 -12.01
C LEU A 692 37.44 26.23 -12.18
N LYS A 693 38.42 26.94 -11.58
CA LYS A 693 39.83 26.52 -11.61
C LYS A 693 39.99 25.13 -11.01
N ASN A 694 39.32 24.85 -9.90
CA ASN A 694 39.35 23.53 -9.24
C ASN A 694 38.67 22.45 -10.10
N ILE A 695 37.51 22.76 -10.69
CA ILE A 695 36.82 21.84 -11.61
C ILE A 695 37.72 21.49 -12.80
N ILE A 696 38.29 22.48 -13.47
CA ILE A 696 39.16 22.29 -14.64
C ILE A 696 40.40 21.46 -14.25
N CYS A 697 41.07 21.80 -13.14
CA CYS A 697 42.23 21.06 -12.66
C CYS A 697 41.90 19.58 -12.44
N LYS A 698 40.77 19.30 -11.76
CA LYS A 698 40.36 17.91 -11.48
C LYS A 698 39.90 17.16 -12.72
N CYS A 699 39.30 17.83 -13.68
CA CYS A 699 38.93 17.19 -14.93
C CYS A 699 40.13 16.89 -15.82
N SER A 700 41.14 17.78 -15.85
CA SER A 700 42.41 17.53 -16.54
C SER A 700 43.15 16.33 -15.94
N GLU A 701 43.10 16.14 -14.61
CA GLU A 701 43.66 14.97 -13.94
C GLU A 701 42.91 13.67 -14.30
N LEU A 702 41.58 13.71 -14.39
CA LEU A 702 40.74 12.50 -14.44
C LEU A 702 40.38 12.03 -15.84
N LEU A 703 40.18 12.94 -16.80
CA LEU A 703 39.47 12.60 -18.04
C LEU A 703 40.36 12.63 -19.29
N ALA A 704 41.63 13.05 -19.18
CA ALA A 704 42.59 13.16 -20.30
C ALA A 704 41.96 13.73 -21.60
N LEU A 705 41.02 14.66 -21.46
CA LEU A 705 40.11 15.04 -22.54
C LEU A 705 40.81 15.84 -23.63
N GLN A 706 40.56 15.46 -24.88
CA GLN A 706 40.70 16.36 -26.02
C GLN A 706 39.42 17.17 -26.15
N TYR A 707 39.44 18.42 -25.67
CA TYR A 707 38.32 19.34 -25.79
C TYR A 707 38.13 19.73 -27.26
N THR A 708 36.95 19.45 -27.81
CA THR A 708 36.60 19.90 -29.18
C THR A 708 36.03 21.32 -29.16
N ASN A 709 35.38 21.69 -28.06
CA ASN A 709 34.93 23.05 -27.78
C ASN A 709 34.97 23.28 -26.26
N ILE A 710 36.06 23.91 -25.79
CA ILE A 710 36.34 24.13 -24.37
C ILE A 710 35.14 24.74 -23.62
N GLN A 711 34.45 25.70 -24.22
CA GLN A 711 33.32 26.36 -23.54
C GLN A 711 32.11 25.44 -23.40
N LEU A 712 31.75 24.71 -24.45
CA LEU A 712 30.64 23.74 -24.40
C LEU A 712 30.98 22.56 -23.50
N ASP A 713 32.22 22.09 -23.52
CA ASP A 713 32.68 20.99 -22.70
C ASP A 713 32.67 21.36 -21.21
N ILE A 714 33.17 22.55 -20.85
CA ILE A 714 33.10 23.06 -19.48
C ILE A 714 31.63 23.25 -19.06
N LEU A 715 30.78 23.77 -19.94
CA LEU A 715 29.36 23.93 -19.64
C LEU A 715 28.68 22.58 -19.37
N GLN A 716 28.93 21.59 -20.23
CA GLN A 716 28.45 20.23 -20.11
C GLN A 716 28.92 19.58 -18.80
N LEU A 717 30.19 19.78 -18.46
CA LEU A 717 30.82 19.28 -17.24
C LEU A 717 30.20 19.87 -15.97
N ILE A 718 29.94 21.18 -15.94
CA ILE A 718 29.30 21.83 -14.78
C ILE A 718 27.87 21.31 -14.59
N ILE A 719 27.11 21.20 -15.68
CA ILE A 719 25.71 20.80 -15.62
C ILE A 719 25.60 19.32 -15.28
N ASN A 720 26.35 18.48 -15.99
CA ASN A 720 26.31 17.03 -15.87
C ASN A 720 27.70 16.41 -16.13
N PRO A 721 28.57 16.33 -15.11
CA PRO A 721 29.91 15.78 -15.24
C PRO A 721 29.90 14.28 -15.52
N PHE A 722 28.80 13.59 -15.19
CA PHE A 722 28.60 12.17 -15.53
C PHE A 722 28.49 11.92 -17.04
N HIS A 723 28.37 12.96 -17.86
CA HIS A 723 28.51 12.86 -19.32
C HIS A 723 29.85 12.24 -19.72
N TYR A 724 30.89 12.45 -18.92
CA TYR A 724 32.25 11.97 -19.19
C TYR A 724 32.59 10.67 -18.43
N ALA A 725 31.62 10.03 -17.78
CA ALA A 725 31.84 8.75 -17.11
C ALA A 725 31.91 7.63 -18.16
N CYS A 726 33.12 7.18 -18.49
CA CYS A 726 33.36 6.09 -19.45
C CYS A 726 33.33 4.69 -18.82
N SER A 727 33.46 4.61 -17.48
CA SER A 727 33.45 3.38 -16.68
C SER A 727 32.80 3.60 -15.32
N ASP A 728 32.41 2.52 -14.63
CA ASP A 728 31.86 2.60 -13.27
C ASP A 728 32.87 3.24 -12.28
N GLU A 729 34.18 3.00 -12.46
CA GLU A 729 35.23 3.64 -11.65
C GLU A 729 35.29 5.16 -11.88
N SER A 730 35.21 5.59 -13.14
CA SER A 730 35.15 7.02 -13.46
C SER A 730 33.88 7.69 -12.93
N GLU A 731 32.75 6.97 -12.87
CA GLU A 731 31.50 7.46 -12.26
C GLU A 731 31.72 7.78 -10.77
N ILE A 732 32.45 6.92 -10.05
CA ILE A 732 32.80 7.13 -8.63
C ILE A 732 33.71 8.34 -8.48
N ASP A 733 34.78 8.44 -9.27
CA ASP A 733 35.72 9.56 -9.20
C ASP A 733 35.05 10.90 -9.52
N ILE A 734 34.22 10.95 -10.56
CA ILE A 734 33.40 12.12 -10.89
C ILE A 734 32.50 12.48 -9.71
N SER A 735 31.78 11.49 -9.16
CA SER A 735 30.83 11.65 -8.06
C SER A 735 31.50 12.19 -6.78
N CYS A 736 32.73 11.77 -6.49
CA CYS A 736 33.44 12.18 -5.29
C CYS A 736 34.23 13.49 -5.44
N LYS A 737 34.81 13.77 -6.62
CA LYS A 737 35.80 14.84 -6.79
C LYS A 737 35.29 16.05 -7.57
N ILE A 738 34.51 15.83 -8.64
CA ILE A 738 34.08 16.91 -9.55
C ILE A 738 32.66 17.36 -9.19
N GLU A 739 31.78 16.39 -8.96
CA GLU A 739 30.36 16.59 -8.74
C GLU A 739 30.05 17.58 -7.60
N PRO A 740 30.71 17.52 -6.42
CA PRO A 740 30.42 18.46 -5.33
C PRO A 740 30.81 19.90 -5.68
N LEU A 741 31.90 20.08 -6.45
CA LEU A 741 32.34 21.39 -6.92
C LEU A 741 31.34 21.99 -7.91
N CYS A 742 30.81 21.18 -8.83
CA CYS A 742 29.76 21.61 -9.76
C CYS A 742 28.48 22.03 -9.02
N ARG A 743 28.07 21.29 -7.97
CA ARG A 743 26.93 21.68 -7.13
C ARG A 743 27.19 22.99 -6.39
N GLN A 744 28.37 23.12 -5.79
CA GLN A 744 28.76 24.32 -5.06
C GLN A 744 28.73 25.54 -5.97
N LEU A 745 29.23 25.41 -7.21
CA LEU A 745 29.17 26.49 -8.20
C LEU A 745 27.72 26.89 -8.49
N ILE A 746 26.88 25.96 -8.95
CA ILE A 746 25.49 26.25 -9.33
C ILE A 746 24.72 26.90 -8.17
N HIS A 747 24.94 26.43 -6.95
CA HIS A 747 24.27 26.96 -5.78
C HIS A 747 24.74 28.36 -5.40
N ASN A 748 26.05 28.64 -5.47
CA ASN A 748 26.57 29.95 -5.10
C ASN A 748 26.25 31.04 -6.14
N LEU A 749 25.85 30.65 -7.35
CA LEU A 749 25.41 31.57 -8.41
C LEU A 749 23.91 31.89 -8.35
N GLN A 750 23.12 31.08 -7.63
CA GLN A 750 21.71 31.35 -7.36
C GLN A 750 21.59 32.34 -6.20
#